data_AF-A0A0C2XE35-F1
#
_entry.id   AF-A0A0C2XE35-F1
#
_cell.length_a   1.000
_cell.length_b   1.000
_cell.length_c   1.000
_cell.angle_alpha   90.00
_cell.angle_beta   90.00
_cell.angle_gamma   90.00
#
_symmetry.space_group_name_H-M   'P 1'
#
loop_
_entity.id
_entity.type
_entity.pdbx_description
1 polymer ?
#
loop_
_entity_poly.entity_id
_entity_poly.type
_entity_poly.pdbx_seq_one_letter_code
_entity_poly.pdbx_strand_id
1 'polypeptide(L)'
;MSHAADMTSEGAVVCQRCHYSFASGTQLRYMASKDGVRPGRHLCDGCFNYYLEKPTTVRRPDGLEHPDESVIRSTVSTKEKESEVRKQIAEAQRGEGSHRVVAVGTTSAFPVSTVQYPTSGNWVATNQQSYQVLRTTPVPPTAAINPPMLSIHHPQAATSAHALRLPATANPFVSLPIPQLKPSPVNPGYQEAHQYYDEMRQYYASKAYTSTATAELVVVKVRMVTLEPGKRNPTIISNLYEAVNNIPVHIGVSNLKHILYHALHPQFLDWSKGFPLSIEECELRDKNWVQLLPRQPDIDAIAEQFFEAKARSKVKVFSAKKSADLSLCVKNEKYQDVLQHLIDLDEAGEEVLFTPKHSTRSLVRTSDRVAISSTRNQGKKRKLSDSETHKGTNRLKVKRGAAANPTAFDTSPSLRPPSITLKPDVVRRALECQLPPRKKDMKLLFNTTTIDIHFYRAPARLSFTDLIMKPDRLLSPQSFSSQQVTLSYRPSDPAATHGNFKTASVGYTSVSVFDSISTQVCVKQGFYTNPNSSSRHIYDGPRQAEMLTMELNCIGWASALMTCVYDFMKESETGTGSPTFDVPHMQYVQCGLAISKPDGHHAGHTAYLLEEYIDTDNTSGKNWFVKYLNNSSARPRQFDDPRQTLRAEFLSFAQHVQFWKTEGLAFVSDFQGGPNLLTDPQIITHPKLGLIFSEGNTNFDTFLTDHECNKFCKFYRLPPLQPPSHDHGSSIVKSLQNAALPDPDDDSDLPDSILP
;
A
#
# COMPACT_ATOMS: atom_id res chain seq x y z
N MET A 1 -36.15 24.56 4.66
CA MET A 1 -36.20 24.96 3.24
C MET A 1 -37.55 24.53 2.68
N SER A 2 -38.26 25.36 1.92
CA SER A 2 -39.64 25.06 1.50
C SER A 2 -39.72 24.88 -0.03
N HIS A 3 -39.69 23.64 -0.50
CA HIS A 3 -40.20 23.26 -1.82
C HIS A 3 -41.42 22.38 -1.60
N ALA A 4 -42.54 22.71 -2.23
CA ALA A 4 -43.69 21.83 -2.20
C ALA A 4 -43.41 20.62 -3.08
N ALA A 5 -42.94 19.52 -2.47
CA ALA A 5 -43.12 18.20 -3.04
C ALA A 5 -44.43 17.68 -2.46
N ASP A 6 -45.41 17.45 -3.32
CA ASP A 6 -46.72 16.95 -2.93
C ASP A 6 -46.66 15.43 -2.85
N MET A 7 -46.88 14.87 -1.66
CA MET A 7 -47.09 13.44 -1.49
C MET A 7 -48.59 13.15 -1.36
N THR A 8 -49.15 12.38 -2.30
CA THR A 8 -50.39 11.62 -2.10
C THR A 8 -50.03 10.23 -1.59
N SER A 9 -50.49 9.87 -0.39
CA SER A 9 -50.36 8.49 0.11
C SER A 9 -51.71 7.77 0.02
N GLU A 10 -51.67 6.46 -0.22
CA GLU A 10 -52.85 5.57 -0.29
C GLU A 10 -53.45 5.24 1.09
N GLY A 11 -52.88 5.75 2.18
CA GLY A 11 -53.44 5.71 3.53
C GLY A 11 -53.77 7.10 4.10
N ALA A 12 -54.47 7.15 5.23
CA ALA A 12 -54.70 8.40 5.95
C ALA A 12 -53.35 9.06 6.31
N VAL A 13 -53.16 10.30 5.85
CA VAL A 13 -51.90 11.04 6.04
C VAL A 13 -52.02 12.01 7.19
N VAL A 14 -50.99 12.09 8.04
CA VAL A 14 -50.98 12.97 9.22
C VAL A 14 -50.00 14.11 9.00
N CYS A 15 -50.46 15.35 9.15
CA CYS A 15 -49.58 16.52 9.12
C CYS A 15 -48.60 16.47 10.31
N GLN A 16 -47.30 16.47 10.05
CA GLN A 16 -46.26 16.30 11.07
C GLN A 16 -46.00 17.55 11.94
N ARG A 17 -46.92 18.51 11.91
CA ARG A 17 -46.93 19.69 12.80
C ARG A 17 -48.19 19.80 13.64
N CYS A 18 -49.37 19.84 13.01
CA CYS A 18 -50.62 19.94 13.77
C CYS A 18 -51.17 18.57 14.17
N HIS A 19 -50.57 17.48 13.69
CA HIS A 19 -50.96 16.09 13.93
C HIS A 19 -52.39 15.74 13.50
N TYR A 20 -53.02 16.60 12.69
CA TYR A 20 -54.33 16.34 12.12
C TYR A 20 -54.23 15.28 11.02
N SER A 21 -55.15 14.31 11.06
CA SER A 21 -55.23 13.20 10.10
C SER A 21 -56.16 13.60 8.95
N PHE A 22 -55.69 13.46 7.73
CA PHE A 22 -56.43 13.75 6.52
C PHE A 22 -56.84 12.45 5.82
N ALA A 23 -57.93 12.50 5.08
CA ALA A 23 -58.40 11.36 4.30
C ALA A 23 -57.33 10.91 3.29
N SER A 24 -57.30 9.62 2.98
CA SER A 24 -56.38 9.04 1.99
C SER A 24 -56.48 9.79 0.65
N GLY A 25 -55.33 10.03 0.01
CA GLY A 25 -55.21 10.84 -1.21
C GLY A 25 -55.05 12.35 -0.99
N THR A 26 -55.11 12.86 0.24
CA THR A 26 -54.82 14.29 0.51
C THR A 26 -53.33 14.58 0.33
N GLN A 27 -52.98 15.62 -0.43
CA GLN A 27 -51.59 16.04 -0.64
C GLN A 27 -51.04 16.81 0.57
N LEU A 28 -49.87 16.41 1.06
CA LEU A 28 -49.08 17.16 2.03
C LEU A 28 -47.79 17.66 1.39
N ARG A 29 -47.37 18.88 1.75
CA ARG A 29 -46.16 19.52 1.24
C ARG A 29 -44.96 19.19 2.12
N TYR A 30 -43.89 18.74 1.51
CA TYR A 30 -42.63 18.50 2.21
C TYR A 30 -41.92 19.82 2.56
N MET A 31 -41.37 19.92 3.76
CA MET A 31 -40.51 21.01 4.18
C MET A 31 -39.23 20.42 4.77
N ALA A 32 -38.12 20.54 4.04
CA ALA A 32 -36.82 20.08 4.49
C ALA A 32 -36.41 20.82 5.79
N SER A 33 -35.78 20.07 6.70
CA SER A 33 -35.23 20.63 7.95
C SER A 33 -34.17 21.68 7.64
N LYS A 34 -33.71 22.40 8.67
CA LYS A 34 -32.65 23.40 8.55
C LYS A 34 -31.29 22.90 9.08
N ASP A 35 -31.24 21.72 9.70
CA ASP A 35 -30.05 21.04 10.24
C ASP A 35 -29.68 19.65 9.68
N GLY A 36 -30.47 19.03 8.80
CA GLY A 36 -30.04 18.16 7.67
C GLY A 36 -29.62 16.77 7.96
N VAL A 37 -29.31 16.61 9.23
CA VAL A 37 -29.26 15.37 9.94
C VAL A 37 -30.70 14.90 10.23
N ARG A 38 -31.70 15.81 10.30
CA ARG A 38 -33.10 15.43 10.54
C ARG A 38 -33.90 15.37 9.25
N PRO A 39 -34.68 14.30 9.01
CA PRO A 39 -35.58 14.24 7.86
C PRO A 39 -36.58 15.41 7.93
N GLY A 40 -36.92 15.95 6.76
CA GLY A 40 -37.91 17.02 6.63
C GLY A 40 -39.31 16.55 7.03
N ARG A 41 -40.25 17.50 7.07
CA ARG A 41 -41.62 17.25 7.54
C ARG A 41 -42.66 17.40 6.43
N HIS A 42 -43.66 16.53 6.40
CA HIS A 42 -44.83 16.65 5.54
C HIS A 42 -45.94 17.43 6.26
N LEU A 43 -46.35 18.55 5.67
CA LEU A 43 -47.26 19.52 6.28
C LEU A 43 -48.50 19.72 5.42
N CYS A 44 -49.66 19.93 6.06
CA CYS A 44 -50.83 20.40 5.32
C CYS A 44 -50.62 21.82 4.82
N ASP A 45 -51.39 22.25 3.81
CA ASP A 45 -51.23 23.57 3.18
C ASP A 45 -51.25 24.72 4.18
N GLY A 46 -52.17 24.70 5.16
CA GLY A 46 -52.22 25.74 6.20
C GLY A 46 -50.95 25.80 7.05
N CYS A 47 -50.39 24.64 7.40
CA CYS A 47 -49.13 24.57 8.14
C CYS A 47 -47.92 24.96 7.28
N PHE A 48 -47.92 24.61 5.99
CA PHE A 48 -46.86 24.96 5.03
C PHE A 48 -46.84 26.46 4.74
N ASN A 49 -48.00 27.07 4.48
CA ASN A 49 -48.13 28.51 4.23
C ASN A 49 -47.74 29.35 5.45
N TYR A 50 -48.12 28.92 6.65
CA TYR A 50 -47.59 29.54 7.88
C TYR A 50 -46.06 29.62 7.85
N TYR A 51 -45.37 28.57 7.39
CA TYR A 51 -43.91 28.59 7.32
C TYR A 51 -43.38 29.45 6.18
N LEU A 52 -44.09 29.58 5.05
CA LEU A 52 -43.71 30.50 3.96
C LEU A 52 -43.79 31.97 4.36
N GLU A 53 -44.75 32.33 5.23
CA GLU A 53 -44.94 33.68 5.76
C GLU A 53 -44.02 33.98 6.95
N LYS A 54 -43.59 32.93 7.66
CA LYS A 54 -42.72 33.07 8.82
C LYS A 54 -41.34 33.62 8.38
N PRO A 55 -40.89 34.79 8.87
CA PRO A 55 -39.69 35.49 8.38
C PRO A 55 -38.37 34.71 8.48
N THR A 56 -38.34 33.65 9.29
CA THR A 56 -37.17 32.82 9.54
C THR A 56 -37.00 31.65 8.55
N THR A 57 -37.97 31.42 7.65
CA THR A 57 -37.93 30.36 6.63
C THR A 57 -37.24 30.85 5.36
N VAL A 58 -36.15 30.17 4.95
CA VAL A 58 -35.32 30.57 3.80
C VAL A 58 -35.80 29.88 2.52
N ARG A 59 -35.96 30.66 1.43
CA ARG A 59 -36.36 30.20 0.09
C ARG A 59 -35.12 30.01 -0.83
N ARG A 60 -35.10 28.99 -1.67
CA ARG A 60 -34.05 28.80 -2.71
C ARG A 60 -34.36 29.64 -3.96
N PRO A 61 -33.36 30.11 -4.71
CA PRO A 61 -33.53 30.59 -6.09
C PRO A 61 -33.68 29.40 -7.05
N ASP A 62 -34.51 29.55 -8.10
CA ASP A 62 -34.74 28.51 -9.11
C ASP A 62 -33.43 28.16 -9.87
N GLY A 63 -33.06 26.88 -9.90
CA GLY A 63 -32.00 26.38 -10.81
C GLY A 63 -30.72 25.76 -10.22
N LEU A 64 -30.71 25.26 -8.97
CA LEU A 64 -29.61 24.44 -8.41
C LEU A 64 -30.16 23.19 -7.70
N GLU A 65 -29.87 22.00 -8.22
CA GLU A 65 -30.30 20.71 -7.65
C GLU A 65 -29.39 20.21 -6.50
N HIS A 66 -29.99 19.48 -5.55
CA HIS A 66 -29.55 19.20 -4.16
C HIS A 66 -28.40 18.18 -3.98
N PRO A 67 -27.63 18.29 -2.88
CA PRO A 67 -27.55 17.18 -1.92
C PRO A 67 -27.81 17.62 -0.47
N ASP A 68 -28.11 16.62 0.34
CA ASP A 68 -28.95 16.66 1.53
C ASP A 68 -28.85 17.89 2.43
N GLU A 69 -30.00 18.52 2.59
CA GLU A 69 -30.16 19.80 3.24
C GLU A 69 -30.21 19.55 4.72
N SER A 70 -29.15 19.96 5.41
CA SER A 70 -29.14 21.28 6.06
C SER A 70 -28.19 21.43 7.26
N VAL A 71 -27.67 22.64 7.46
CA VAL A 71 -27.29 23.30 8.73
C VAL A 71 -27.33 24.79 8.36
N ILE A 72 -27.77 25.67 9.27
CA ILE A 72 -27.49 27.13 9.32
C ILE A 72 -28.57 28.11 8.79
N ARG A 73 -28.96 29.04 9.68
CA ARG A 73 -29.17 30.52 9.56
C ARG A 73 -29.92 30.98 10.84
N SER A 74 -29.63 32.08 11.52
CA SER A 74 -29.42 33.44 11.04
C SER A 74 -28.69 34.30 12.08
N THR A 75 -27.96 35.33 11.64
CA THR A 75 -27.87 36.66 12.28
C THR A 75 -27.73 37.73 11.19
N VAL A 76 -28.10 38.97 11.54
CA VAL A 76 -28.45 40.11 10.69
C VAL A 76 -27.24 41.01 10.36
N SER A 77 -27.24 41.46 9.09
CA SER A 77 -26.71 42.68 8.46
C SER A 77 -25.40 43.32 8.96
N THR A 78 -24.32 43.11 8.19
CA THR A 78 -22.97 43.67 8.35
C THR A 78 -22.56 44.75 7.32
N LYS A 79 -23.42 45.12 6.36
CA LYS A 79 -22.95 45.86 5.16
C LYS A 79 -22.82 47.38 5.29
N GLU A 80 -23.42 48.06 6.26
CA GLU A 80 -23.16 49.50 6.48
C GLU A 80 -21.92 49.75 7.36
N LYS A 81 -21.57 48.81 8.24
CA LYS A 81 -20.37 48.93 9.11
C LYS A 81 -19.06 48.64 8.38
N GLU A 82 -19.08 47.79 7.35
CA GLU A 82 -17.87 47.46 6.57
C GLU A 82 -17.40 48.60 5.65
N SER A 83 -18.31 49.44 5.16
CA SER A 83 -17.98 50.62 4.35
C SER A 83 -17.34 51.72 5.20
N GLU A 84 -17.84 51.94 6.42
CA GLU A 84 -17.32 52.94 7.36
C GLU A 84 -15.94 52.53 7.91
N VAL A 85 -15.72 51.24 8.20
CA VAL A 85 -14.42 50.72 8.65
C VAL A 85 -13.38 50.77 7.54
N ARG A 86 -13.75 50.48 6.28
CA ARG A 86 -12.82 50.62 5.13
C ARG A 86 -12.48 52.09 4.84
N LYS A 87 -13.41 53.02 5.11
CA LYS A 87 -13.17 54.46 5.02
C LYS A 87 -12.22 54.96 6.13
N GLN A 88 -12.44 54.53 7.38
CA GLN A 88 -11.58 54.87 8.53
C GLN A 88 -10.16 54.29 8.42
N ILE A 89 -10.02 53.07 7.87
CA ILE A 89 -8.70 52.47 7.61
C ILE A 89 -7.97 53.21 6.48
N ALA A 90 -8.70 53.64 5.43
CA ALA A 90 -8.12 54.43 4.34
C ALA A 90 -7.75 55.86 4.76
N GLU A 91 -8.47 56.46 5.72
CA GLU A 91 -8.14 57.78 6.31
C GLU A 91 -6.93 57.69 7.25
N ALA A 92 -6.86 56.65 8.10
CA ALA A 92 -5.70 56.39 8.96
C ALA A 92 -4.41 56.07 8.19
N GLN A 93 -4.51 55.39 7.03
CA GLN A 93 -3.36 55.11 6.16
C GLN A 93 -2.89 56.33 5.33
N ARG A 94 -3.67 57.42 5.28
CA ARG A 94 -3.34 58.67 4.57
C ARG A 94 -2.81 59.78 5.50
N GLY A 95 -2.72 59.54 6.80
CA GLY A 95 -2.16 60.50 7.76
C GLY A 95 -3.08 61.68 8.10
N GLU A 96 -4.38 61.57 7.82
CA GLU A 96 -5.36 62.62 8.15
C GLU A 96 -6.25 62.15 9.32
N GLY A 97 -6.08 62.78 10.49
CA GLY A 97 -7.00 62.67 11.64
C GLY A 97 -6.42 62.02 12.90
N SER A 98 -6.62 62.70 14.04
CA SER A 98 -6.20 62.26 15.38
C SER A 98 -7.33 61.54 16.10
N HIS A 99 -7.33 60.21 16.13
CA HIS A 99 -8.21 59.43 17.02
C HIS A 99 -7.49 58.24 17.67
N ARG A 100 -7.79 58.05 18.97
CA ARG A 100 -7.14 57.13 19.90
C ARG A 100 -7.90 55.80 19.95
N VAL A 101 -7.22 54.69 19.68
CA VAL A 101 -7.79 53.33 19.70
C VAL A 101 -7.79 52.76 21.12
N VAL A 102 -8.91 52.21 21.58
CA VAL A 102 -9.06 51.47 22.85
C VAL A 102 -9.46 50.03 22.53
N ALA A 103 -8.77 49.04 23.10
CA ALA A 103 -9.08 47.62 22.98
C ALA A 103 -10.13 47.18 24.03
N VAL A 104 -11.04 46.28 23.65
CA VAL A 104 -12.06 45.69 24.54
C VAL A 104 -11.69 44.24 24.86
N GLY A 105 -11.53 43.94 26.16
CA GLY A 105 -11.64 42.59 26.70
C GLY A 105 -10.58 42.17 27.72
N THR A 106 -10.72 42.57 28.99
CA THR A 106 -10.36 41.75 30.17
C THR A 106 -10.85 42.42 31.45
N THR A 107 -11.77 41.76 32.15
CA THR A 107 -12.22 42.14 33.50
C THR A 107 -11.44 41.36 34.55
N SER A 108 -10.59 42.02 35.33
CA SER A 108 -10.50 41.86 36.80
C SER A 108 -9.52 42.90 37.38
N ALA A 109 -10.00 43.67 38.35
CA ALA A 109 -9.23 44.56 39.24
C ALA A 109 -8.55 43.69 40.33
N PHE A 110 -7.43 44.00 41.01
CA PHE A 110 -6.80 45.21 41.60
C PHE A 110 -5.30 44.87 41.89
N PRO A 111 -4.49 45.69 42.61
CA PRO A 111 -4.14 47.09 42.40
C PRO A 111 -2.63 47.27 42.15
N VAL A 112 -2.34 48.49 41.71
CA VAL A 112 -1.04 49.10 41.40
C VAL A 112 0.00 48.96 42.52
N SER A 113 1.23 48.57 42.15
CA SER A 113 2.44 48.98 42.87
C SER A 113 3.45 49.52 41.86
N THR A 114 3.69 50.81 42.01
CA THR A 114 4.62 51.66 41.26
C THR A 114 6.05 51.31 41.63
N VAL A 115 6.89 50.89 40.67
CA VAL A 115 8.35 50.96 40.84
C VAL A 115 9.02 51.36 39.53
N GLN A 116 9.95 52.30 39.68
CA GLN A 116 10.70 53.08 38.71
C GLN A 116 11.53 52.24 37.73
N TYR A 117 11.66 52.75 36.49
CA TYR A 117 12.76 52.41 35.60
C TYR A 117 14.04 53.14 36.04
N PRO A 118 15.20 52.47 35.95
CA PRO A 118 16.40 53.13 35.47
C PRO A 118 16.88 52.54 34.15
N THR A 119 17.23 53.48 33.30
CA THR A 119 18.09 53.45 32.13
C THR A 119 19.36 52.60 32.25
N SER A 120 19.78 52.08 31.11
CA SER A 120 21.18 51.84 30.66
C SER A 120 22.09 50.96 31.52
N GLY A 121 22.52 49.83 30.94
CA GLY A 121 23.66 49.07 31.48
C GLY A 121 24.19 48.07 30.47
N ASN A 122 25.37 48.39 29.92
CA ASN A 122 26.26 47.49 29.19
C ASN A 122 26.40 46.14 29.89
N TRP A 123 26.31 45.04 29.15
CA TRP A 123 26.81 43.74 29.62
C TRP A 123 27.95 43.24 28.75
N VAL A 124 29.09 43.23 29.43
CA VAL A 124 30.38 42.67 29.07
C VAL A 124 30.26 41.15 28.95
N ALA A 125 31.02 40.60 28.01
CA ALA A 125 31.21 39.17 27.81
C ALA A 125 31.91 38.52 29.02
N THR A 126 31.38 37.39 29.48
CA THR A 126 32.13 36.45 30.33
C THR A 126 31.87 35.00 29.90
N ASN A 127 32.92 34.45 29.30
CA ASN A 127 33.50 33.10 29.39
C ASN A 127 32.63 31.86 29.69
N GLN A 128 32.68 30.94 28.72
CA GLN A 128 33.16 29.56 28.81
C GLN A 128 33.20 28.88 30.19
N GLN A 129 32.43 27.78 30.31
CA GLN A 129 32.88 26.58 31.02
C GLN A 129 32.58 25.33 30.19
N SER A 130 33.65 24.70 29.72
CA SER A 130 33.70 23.40 29.08
C SER A 130 33.66 22.29 30.13
N TYR A 131 32.67 21.40 30.06
CA TYR A 131 32.69 20.11 30.75
C TYR A 131 33.42 19.08 29.89
N GLN A 132 34.62 18.66 30.32
CA GLN A 132 35.26 17.44 29.83
C GLN A 132 34.79 16.26 30.69
N VAL A 133 34.23 15.23 30.04
CA VAL A 133 33.91 13.94 30.66
C VAL A 133 34.99 12.94 30.26
N LEU A 134 35.81 12.55 31.23
CA LEU A 134 36.74 11.42 31.17
C LEU A 134 35.95 10.11 31.05
N ARG A 135 36.26 9.28 30.05
CA ARG A 135 35.87 7.86 30.00
C ARG A 135 37.11 6.99 30.19
N THR A 136 37.22 6.38 31.35
CA THR A 136 38.12 5.27 31.67
C THR A 136 37.43 3.95 31.32
N THR A 137 38.08 3.10 30.54
CA THR A 137 37.67 1.71 30.27
C THR A 137 38.28 0.77 31.32
N PRO A 138 37.55 -0.27 31.78
CA PRO A 138 38.15 -1.38 32.51
C PRO A 138 38.24 -2.65 31.64
N VAL A 139 39.44 -3.25 31.63
CA VAL A 139 39.74 -4.64 31.23
C VAL A 139 39.76 -5.49 32.50
N PRO A 140 39.22 -6.73 32.51
CA PRO A 140 40.04 -7.89 32.94
C PRO A 140 39.54 -9.24 32.33
N PRO A 141 40.06 -10.42 32.75
CA PRO A 141 41.44 -10.87 32.58
C PRO A 141 41.53 -12.28 31.94
N THR A 142 42.72 -12.62 31.45
CA THR A 142 43.16 -13.93 30.97
C THR A 142 43.31 -14.94 32.12
N ALA A 143 42.81 -16.16 31.92
CA ALA A 143 43.23 -17.34 32.69
C ALA A 143 43.34 -18.56 31.76
N ALA A 144 44.51 -19.20 31.80
CA ALA A 144 44.90 -20.36 31.01
C ALA A 144 44.70 -21.64 31.82
N ILE A 145 44.11 -22.69 31.21
CA ILE A 145 44.15 -24.09 31.69
C ILE A 145 44.10 -25.02 30.45
N ASN A 146 45.18 -25.78 30.22
CA ASN A 146 45.21 -27.09 29.52
C ASN A 146 44.93 -28.20 30.57
N PRO A 147 44.65 -29.51 30.29
CA PRO A 147 44.88 -30.35 29.07
C PRO A 147 43.72 -31.40 28.86
N PRO A 148 43.88 -32.65 28.35
CA PRO A 148 44.83 -33.28 27.41
C PRO A 148 44.18 -33.98 26.19
N MET A 149 45.06 -34.45 25.31
CA MET A 149 44.87 -35.22 24.08
C MET A 149 44.01 -36.49 24.20
N LEU A 150 43.27 -36.79 23.12
CA LEU A 150 43.03 -38.17 22.67
C LEU A 150 43.24 -38.26 21.15
N SER A 151 44.13 -39.17 20.77
CA SER A 151 44.53 -39.53 19.42
C SER A 151 43.61 -40.63 18.90
N ILE A 152 43.09 -40.52 17.67
CA ILE A 152 42.54 -41.65 16.93
C ILE A 152 43.13 -41.66 15.52
N HIS A 153 43.78 -42.78 15.21
CA HIS A 153 44.36 -43.17 13.94
C HIS A 153 43.29 -43.54 12.89
N HIS A 154 43.52 -43.08 11.64
CA HIS A 154 43.44 -43.79 10.33
C HIS A 154 42.22 -44.68 9.94
N PRO A 155 42.01 -45.07 8.64
CA PRO A 155 42.86 -44.87 7.46
C PRO A 155 42.19 -44.34 6.18
N GLN A 156 43.08 -44.04 5.24
CA GLN A 156 42.88 -43.81 3.80
C GLN A 156 42.37 -45.07 3.07
N ALA A 157 41.58 -44.86 2.02
CA ALA A 157 41.53 -45.64 0.77
C ALA A 157 40.52 -44.95 -0.16
N ALA A 158 40.58 -45.00 -1.49
CA ALA A 158 41.62 -45.25 -2.45
C ALA A 158 41.09 -44.65 -3.76
N THR A 159 42.00 -44.12 -4.56
CA THR A 159 41.81 -43.74 -5.95
C THR A 159 41.32 -44.90 -6.81
N SER A 160 40.40 -44.65 -7.74
CA SER A 160 40.37 -45.35 -9.04
C SER A 160 39.70 -44.50 -10.11
N ALA A 161 40.55 -44.02 -11.01
CA ALA A 161 40.18 -43.53 -12.31
C ALA A 161 39.77 -44.70 -13.21
N HIS A 162 38.75 -44.51 -14.05
CA HIS A 162 38.61 -45.30 -15.26
C HIS A 162 38.12 -44.45 -16.42
N ALA A 163 38.70 -44.78 -17.57
CA ALA A 163 38.81 -44.00 -18.78
C ALA A 163 37.55 -43.95 -19.64
N LEU A 164 37.46 -42.81 -20.33
CA LEU A 164 36.91 -42.58 -21.66
C LEU A 164 36.79 -43.82 -22.56
N ARG A 165 35.61 -44.02 -23.15
CA ARG A 165 35.44 -44.55 -24.51
C ARG A 165 34.16 -44.03 -25.16
N LEU A 166 34.34 -43.19 -26.18
CA LEU A 166 33.35 -42.94 -27.25
C LEU A 166 33.26 -44.18 -28.15
N PRO A 167 32.12 -44.37 -28.84
CA PRO A 167 32.18 -44.19 -30.29
C PRO A 167 30.96 -43.47 -30.89
N ALA A 168 31.13 -43.17 -32.17
CA ALA A 168 30.41 -42.24 -33.01
C ALA A 168 29.09 -42.78 -33.63
N THR A 169 28.19 -41.82 -33.90
CA THR A 169 27.31 -41.67 -35.08
C THR A 169 26.53 -42.86 -35.63
N ALA A 170 25.19 -42.78 -35.55
CA ALA A 170 24.28 -42.93 -36.70
C ALA A 170 22.86 -42.45 -36.33
N ASN A 171 22.33 -41.49 -37.09
CA ASN A 171 20.91 -41.14 -37.10
C ASN A 171 20.10 -42.25 -37.77
N PRO A 172 18.89 -42.52 -37.27
CA PRO A 172 17.74 -42.44 -38.17
C PRO A 172 16.58 -41.64 -37.55
N PHE A 173 15.84 -40.98 -38.44
CA PHE A 173 14.56 -40.33 -38.17
C PHE A 173 13.64 -41.23 -37.34
N VAL A 174 13.32 -40.79 -36.12
CA VAL A 174 12.23 -41.34 -35.29
C VAL A 174 11.27 -40.20 -34.99
N SER A 175 10.02 -40.38 -35.42
CA SER A 175 8.89 -39.51 -35.10
C SER A 175 8.71 -39.44 -33.59
N LEU A 176 8.70 -38.24 -33.02
CA LEU A 176 8.48 -38.00 -31.59
C LEU A 176 7.05 -38.40 -31.18
N PRO A 177 6.84 -39.30 -30.22
CA PRO A 177 5.57 -39.41 -29.53
C PRO A 177 5.41 -38.20 -28.59
N ILE A 178 4.22 -37.60 -28.64
CA ILE A 178 3.78 -36.53 -27.73
C ILE A 178 3.86 -37.08 -26.29
N PRO A 179 4.56 -36.40 -25.35
CA PRO A 179 4.59 -36.83 -23.96
C PRO A 179 3.17 -36.72 -23.38
N GLN A 180 2.58 -37.85 -22.98
CA GLN A 180 1.42 -37.82 -22.09
C GLN A 180 1.92 -37.36 -20.71
N LEU A 181 1.62 -36.11 -20.38
CA LEU A 181 1.77 -35.55 -19.05
C LEU A 181 0.92 -36.39 -18.07
N LYS A 182 1.59 -37.03 -17.10
CA LYS A 182 0.90 -37.59 -15.94
C LYS A 182 0.35 -36.43 -15.11
N PRO A 183 -0.94 -36.42 -14.73
CA PRO A 183 -1.46 -35.41 -13.82
C PRO A 183 -0.74 -35.55 -12.48
N SER A 184 -0.08 -34.48 -12.04
CA SER A 184 0.46 -34.38 -10.68
C SER A 184 -0.69 -34.21 -9.68
N PRO A 185 -0.52 -34.67 -8.43
CA PRO A 185 -1.51 -34.49 -7.38
C PRO A 185 -1.75 -32.99 -7.14
N VAL A 186 -3.00 -32.57 -7.33
CA VAL A 186 -3.46 -31.19 -7.20
C VAL A 186 -3.62 -30.86 -5.71
N ASN A 187 -2.91 -29.84 -5.21
CA ASN A 187 -3.09 -29.32 -3.86
C ASN A 187 -4.40 -28.51 -3.76
N PRO A 188 -5.24 -28.74 -2.74
CA PRO A 188 -6.50 -28.03 -2.55
C PRO A 188 -6.24 -26.61 -2.04
N GLY A 189 -6.14 -25.65 -2.96
CA GLY A 189 -6.01 -24.23 -2.61
C GLY A 189 -5.33 -23.39 -3.68
N TYR A 190 -4.47 -24.00 -4.50
CA TYR A 190 -3.86 -23.38 -5.67
C TYR A 190 -4.44 -24.03 -6.93
N GLN A 191 -5.41 -23.36 -7.53
CA GLN A 191 -6.00 -23.84 -8.78
C GLN A 191 -5.01 -23.61 -9.93
N GLU A 192 -4.94 -24.57 -10.84
CA GLU A 192 -4.24 -24.54 -12.13
C GLU A 192 -4.43 -23.20 -12.89
N ALA A 193 -5.59 -22.55 -12.65
CA ALA A 193 -5.96 -21.21 -13.07
C ALA A 193 -4.93 -20.10 -12.75
N HIS A 194 -4.43 -20.03 -11.51
CA HIS A 194 -3.53 -18.95 -11.08
C HIS A 194 -2.13 -19.12 -11.68
N GLN A 195 -1.62 -20.35 -11.68
CA GLN A 195 -0.34 -20.67 -12.32
C GLN A 195 -0.37 -20.32 -13.81
N TYR A 196 -1.44 -20.73 -14.51
CA TYR A 196 -1.61 -20.39 -15.91
C TYR A 196 -1.70 -18.87 -16.14
N TYR A 197 -2.42 -18.15 -15.28
CA TYR A 197 -2.54 -16.69 -15.39
C TYR A 197 -1.19 -15.99 -15.23
N ASP A 198 -0.38 -16.40 -14.27
CA ASP A 198 0.96 -15.86 -14.06
C ASP A 198 1.92 -16.23 -15.18
N GLU A 199 1.88 -17.48 -15.66
CA GLU A 199 2.65 -17.93 -16.83
C GLU A 199 2.27 -17.12 -18.08
N MET A 200 0.98 -16.83 -18.29
CA MET A 200 0.55 -16.01 -19.41
C MET A 200 0.94 -14.55 -19.26
N ARG A 201 0.80 -13.99 -18.06
CA ARG A 201 1.23 -12.62 -17.76
C ARG A 201 2.73 -12.48 -18.00
N GLN A 202 3.54 -13.45 -17.58
CA GLN A 202 4.99 -13.50 -17.83
C GLN A 202 5.33 -13.72 -19.30
N TYR A 203 4.59 -14.58 -20.01
CA TYR A 203 4.74 -14.78 -21.45
C TYR A 203 4.46 -13.51 -22.27
N TYR A 204 3.38 -12.79 -21.95
CA TYR A 204 3.04 -11.55 -22.64
C TYR A 204 3.96 -10.39 -22.22
N ALA A 205 4.38 -10.34 -20.96
CA ALA A 205 5.40 -9.39 -20.51
C ALA A 205 6.73 -9.64 -21.24
N SER A 206 7.22 -10.88 -21.30
CA SER A 206 8.46 -11.22 -22.01
C SER A 206 8.38 -10.92 -23.50
N LYS A 207 7.24 -11.20 -24.15
CA LYS A 207 6.98 -10.77 -25.54
C LYS A 207 6.97 -9.25 -25.71
N ALA A 208 6.48 -8.50 -24.73
CA ALA A 208 6.55 -7.04 -24.74
C ALA A 208 7.99 -6.50 -24.58
N TYR A 209 8.88 -7.25 -23.93
CA TYR A 209 10.29 -6.88 -23.74
C TYR A 209 11.21 -7.30 -24.90
N THR A 210 10.85 -8.32 -25.69
CA THR A 210 11.58 -8.72 -26.91
C THR A 210 11.36 -7.73 -28.07
N SER A 211 11.98 -6.57 -27.96
CA SER A 211 12.69 -5.83 -29.03
C SER A 211 11.96 -5.45 -30.35
N THR A 212 10.64 -5.24 -30.35
CA THR A 212 10.03 -4.28 -31.30
C THR A 212 9.33 -3.14 -30.54
N ALA A 213 9.71 -1.90 -30.88
CA ALA A 213 9.56 -0.70 -30.06
C ALA A 213 8.12 -0.18 -29.83
N THR A 214 7.08 -0.97 -30.02
CA THR A 214 5.68 -0.58 -29.77
C THR A 214 4.82 -1.82 -29.58
N ALA A 215 4.94 -2.53 -28.46
CA ALA A 215 3.92 -3.52 -28.12
C ALA A 215 2.59 -2.76 -27.94
N GLU A 216 1.66 -2.94 -28.86
CA GLU A 216 0.34 -2.33 -28.83
C GLU A 216 -0.50 -3.05 -27.76
N LEU A 217 -0.31 -2.62 -26.52
CA LEU A 217 -0.96 -3.15 -25.34
C LEU A 217 -2.16 -2.29 -24.97
N VAL A 218 -3.23 -2.94 -24.52
CA VAL A 218 -4.50 -2.29 -24.17
C VAL A 218 -4.99 -2.77 -22.81
N VAL A 219 -5.95 -2.03 -22.26
CA VAL A 219 -6.70 -2.42 -21.06
C VAL A 219 -8.04 -2.99 -21.50
N VAL A 220 -8.38 -4.17 -20.98
CA VAL A 220 -9.68 -4.82 -21.21
C VAL A 220 -10.44 -4.84 -19.89
N LYS A 221 -11.61 -4.21 -19.87
CA LYS A 221 -12.55 -4.23 -18.76
C LYS A 221 -13.53 -5.37 -19.01
N VAL A 222 -13.61 -6.32 -18.08
CA VAL A 222 -14.50 -7.47 -18.20
C VAL A 222 -15.41 -7.55 -16.99
N ARG A 223 -16.66 -7.96 -17.23
CA ARG A 223 -17.65 -8.28 -16.19
C ARG A 223 -18.24 -9.64 -16.46
N MET A 224 -18.61 -10.36 -15.40
CA MET A 224 -19.35 -11.61 -15.53
C MET A 224 -20.85 -11.33 -15.55
N VAL A 225 -21.57 -11.92 -16.50
CA VAL A 225 -22.99 -11.65 -16.74
C VAL A 225 -23.73 -12.93 -17.08
N THR A 226 -25.06 -12.91 -17.01
CA THR A 226 -25.95 -13.94 -17.57
C THR A 226 -27.04 -13.26 -18.39
N LEU A 227 -27.62 -13.97 -19.36
CA LEU A 227 -28.81 -13.52 -20.09
C LEU A 227 -29.92 -14.54 -19.92
N GLU A 228 -30.93 -14.17 -19.13
CA GLU A 228 -32.11 -15.02 -18.94
C GLU A 228 -32.93 -15.12 -20.23
N PRO A 229 -33.50 -16.31 -20.55
CA PRO A 229 -34.41 -16.49 -21.67
C PRO A 229 -35.54 -15.45 -21.65
N GLY A 230 -35.71 -14.74 -22.77
CA GLY A 230 -36.75 -13.71 -22.92
C GLY A 230 -36.36 -12.31 -22.43
N LYS A 231 -35.26 -12.14 -21.68
CA LYS A 231 -34.72 -10.81 -21.37
C LYS A 231 -33.88 -10.27 -22.53
N ARG A 232 -33.94 -8.96 -22.76
CA ARG A 232 -33.15 -8.28 -23.80
C ARG A 232 -31.79 -7.79 -23.30
N ASN A 233 -31.69 -7.57 -22.00
CA ASN A 233 -30.49 -7.02 -21.37
C ASN A 233 -29.87 -8.08 -20.45
N PRO A 234 -28.54 -8.26 -20.49
CA PRO A 234 -27.86 -9.15 -19.58
C PRO A 234 -27.90 -8.62 -18.14
N THR A 235 -28.01 -9.53 -17.19
CA THR A 235 -27.90 -9.26 -15.75
C THR A 235 -26.44 -9.46 -15.33
N ILE A 236 -25.87 -8.49 -14.62
CA ILE A 236 -24.52 -8.63 -14.04
C ILE A 236 -24.60 -9.62 -12.89
N ILE A 237 -23.72 -10.61 -12.88
CA ILE A 237 -23.63 -11.57 -11.78
C ILE A 237 -22.87 -10.88 -10.64
N SER A 238 -23.59 -10.45 -9.61
CA SER A 238 -23.03 -9.73 -8.46
C SER A 238 -22.19 -8.51 -8.89
N ASN A 239 -21.07 -8.25 -8.21
CA ASN A 239 -20.09 -7.21 -8.51
C ASN A 239 -18.84 -7.78 -9.23
N LEU A 240 -18.97 -8.89 -9.96
CA LEU A 240 -17.83 -9.56 -10.62
C LEU A 240 -17.32 -8.75 -11.81
N TYR A 241 -16.26 -7.98 -11.58
CA TYR A 241 -15.65 -7.08 -12.54
C TYR A 241 -14.13 -7.01 -12.36
N GLU A 242 -13.39 -6.96 -13.48
CA GLU A 242 -11.94 -6.86 -13.47
C GLU A 242 -11.42 -5.99 -14.64
N ALA A 243 -10.31 -5.28 -14.42
CA ALA A 243 -9.64 -4.48 -15.45
C ALA A 243 -8.27 -5.08 -15.76
N VAL A 244 -8.20 -5.90 -16.80
CA VAL A 244 -6.98 -6.62 -17.16
C VAL A 244 -6.10 -5.73 -18.05
N ASN A 245 -4.92 -5.40 -17.54
CA ASN A 245 -3.92 -4.57 -18.21
C ASN A 245 -3.00 -5.41 -19.10
N ASN A 246 -2.28 -4.74 -20.01
CA ASN A 246 -1.23 -5.33 -20.84
C ASN A 246 -1.72 -6.45 -21.78
N ILE A 247 -2.94 -6.32 -22.30
CA ILE A 247 -3.47 -7.25 -23.30
C ILE A 247 -2.97 -6.86 -24.69
N PRO A 248 -2.36 -7.77 -25.47
CA PRO A 248 -1.99 -7.48 -26.86
C PRO A 248 -3.23 -7.15 -27.70
N VAL A 249 -3.20 -6.05 -28.46
CA VAL A 249 -4.33 -5.63 -29.31
C VAL A 249 -4.71 -6.68 -30.37
N HIS A 250 -3.72 -7.44 -30.83
CA HIS A 250 -3.83 -8.49 -31.86
C HIS A 250 -4.14 -9.88 -31.29
N ILE A 251 -4.60 -9.98 -30.05
CA ILE A 251 -4.95 -11.26 -29.40
C ILE A 251 -6.16 -11.94 -30.08
N GLY A 252 -6.13 -13.27 -30.18
CA GLY A 252 -7.27 -14.10 -30.60
C GLY A 252 -8.37 -14.21 -29.55
N VAL A 253 -9.57 -14.62 -29.97
CA VAL A 253 -10.73 -14.76 -29.09
C VAL A 253 -10.50 -15.85 -28.05
N SER A 254 -9.89 -16.97 -28.43
CA SER A 254 -9.67 -18.11 -27.52
C SER A 254 -8.75 -17.71 -26.37
N ASN A 255 -7.60 -17.12 -26.68
CA ASN A 255 -6.65 -16.65 -25.68
C ASN A 255 -7.22 -15.50 -24.83
N LEU A 256 -7.92 -14.56 -25.46
CA LEU A 256 -8.56 -13.46 -24.74
C LEU A 256 -9.61 -13.98 -23.75
N LYS A 257 -10.50 -14.88 -24.19
CA LYS A 257 -11.51 -15.52 -23.34
C LYS A 257 -10.84 -16.22 -22.16
N HIS A 258 -9.74 -16.93 -22.39
CA HIS A 258 -9.01 -17.66 -21.36
C HIS A 258 -8.40 -16.72 -20.30
N ILE A 259 -7.73 -15.64 -20.72
CA ILE A 259 -7.17 -14.64 -19.79
C ILE A 259 -8.26 -14.00 -18.94
N LEU A 260 -9.38 -13.61 -19.57
CA LEU A 260 -10.48 -12.93 -18.87
C LEU A 260 -11.25 -13.86 -17.94
N TYR A 261 -11.39 -15.13 -18.32
CA TYR A 261 -11.97 -16.17 -17.47
C TYR A 261 -11.19 -16.31 -16.17
N HIS A 262 -9.87 -16.55 -16.27
CA HIS A 262 -9.03 -16.72 -15.09
C HIS A 262 -8.88 -15.45 -14.24
N ALA A 263 -8.99 -14.27 -14.86
CA ALA A 263 -9.02 -13.01 -14.13
C ALA A 263 -10.27 -12.87 -13.22
N LEU A 264 -11.42 -13.41 -13.65
CA LEU A 264 -12.68 -13.34 -12.89
C LEU A 264 -12.97 -14.60 -12.05
N HIS A 265 -12.35 -15.73 -12.35
CA HIS A 265 -12.65 -17.03 -11.75
C HIS A 265 -12.52 -17.05 -10.22
N PRO A 266 -11.49 -16.46 -9.58
CA PRO A 266 -11.38 -16.45 -8.12
C PRO A 266 -12.54 -15.71 -7.45
N GLN A 267 -12.93 -14.55 -7.98
CA GLN A 267 -14.08 -13.79 -7.48
C GLN A 267 -15.39 -14.56 -7.70
N PHE A 268 -15.50 -15.27 -8.84
CA PHE A 268 -16.64 -16.13 -9.10
C PHE A 268 -16.75 -17.27 -8.08
N LEU A 269 -15.65 -17.97 -7.78
CA LEU A 269 -15.65 -19.08 -6.81
C LEU A 269 -16.01 -18.63 -5.40
N ASP A 270 -15.52 -17.47 -4.96
CA ASP A 270 -15.89 -16.91 -3.66
C ASP A 270 -17.40 -16.57 -3.60
N TRP A 271 -17.91 -15.94 -4.66
CA TRP A 271 -19.33 -15.62 -4.79
C TRP A 271 -20.21 -16.88 -4.86
N SER A 272 -19.79 -17.86 -5.65
CA SER A 272 -20.55 -19.10 -5.89
C SER A 272 -20.34 -20.17 -4.82
N LYS A 273 -19.57 -19.86 -3.76
CA LYS A 273 -19.24 -20.80 -2.68
C LYS A 273 -18.67 -22.12 -3.22
N GLY A 274 -17.70 -21.99 -4.12
CA GLY A 274 -16.94 -23.10 -4.68
C GLY A 274 -17.63 -23.84 -5.83
N PHE A 275 -18.73 -23.33 -6.39
CA PHE A 275 -19.38 -23.98 -7.53
C PHE A 275 -18.42 -24.05 -8.74
N PRO A 276 -18.21 -25.24 -9.34
CA PRO A 276 -17.32 -25.39 -10.48
C PRO A 276 -17.96 -24.81 -11.74
N LEU A 277 -17.30 -23.83 -12.35
CA LEU A 277 -17.64 -23.33 -13.68
C LEU A 277 -16.53 -23.74 -14.65
N SER A 278 -16.87 -24.07 -15.89
CA SER A 278 -15.91 -24.31 -16.97
C SER A 278 -15.86 -23.12 -17.92
N ILE A 279 -14.71 -22.91 -18.57
CA ILE A 279 -14.55 -21.85 -19.56
C ILE A 279 -15.46 -22.06 -20.80
N GLU A 280 -15.77 -23.31 -21.17
CA GLU A 280 -16.70 -23.68 -22.25
C GLU A 280 -18.15 -23.30 -21.94
N GLU A 281 -18.47 -23.12 -20.66
CA GLU A 281 -19.78 -22.69 -20.16
C GLU A 281 -19.95 -21.16 -20.19
N CYS A 282 -18.87 -20.45 -20.54
CA CYS A 282 -18.86 -19.01 -20.75
C CYS A 282 -18.85 -18.66 -22.24
N GLU A 283 -19.38 -17.49 -22.60
CA GLU A 283 -19.28 -16.89 -23.94
C GLU A 283 -18.69 -15.49 -23.83
N LEU A 284 -17.70 -15.17 -24.66
CA LEU A 284 -17.14 -13.82 -24.68
C LEU A 284 -17.95 -12.93 -25.61
N ARG A 285 -18.48 -11.81 -25.10
CA ARG A 285 -19.32 -10.86 -25.85
C ARG A 285 -18.76 -9.44 -25.76
N ASP A 286 -18.95 -8.67 -26.83
CA ASP A 286 -18.60 -7.25 -26.86
C ASP A 286 -19.67 -6.37 -26.19
N LYS A 287 -19.42 -5.06 -26.12
CA LYS A 287 -20.38 -4.07 -25.60
C LYS A 287 -21.70 -3.98 -26.37
N ASN A 288 -21.76 -4.47 -27.61
CA ASN A 288 -22.96 -4.51 -28.44
C ASN A 288 -23.66 -5.88 -28.35
N TRP A 289 -23.25 -6.73 -27.40
CA TRP A 289 -23.76 -8.07 -27.17
C TRP A 289 -23.51 -9.06 -28.32
N VAL A 290 -22.53 -8.77 -29.18
CA VAL A 290 -22.07 -9.68 -30.24
C VAL A 290 -21.10 -10.69 -29.63
N GLN A 291 -21.39 -11.98 -29.84
CA GLN A 291 -20.46 -13.04 -29.45
C GLN A 291 -19.20 -12.96 -30.29
N LEU A 292 -18.05 -12.87 -29.61
CA LEU A 292 -16.76 -12.99 -30.23
C LEU A 292 -16.50 -14.48 -30.47
N LEU A 293 -16.32 -14.84 -31.73
CA LEU A 293 -16.00 -16.21 -32.15
C LEU A 293 -14.56 -16.23 -32.72
N PRO A 294 -13.77 -17.28 -32.44
CA PRO A 294 -12.43 -17.42 -33.00
C PRO A 294 -12.44 -17.33 -34.52
N ARG A 295 -11.56 -16.49 -35.08
CA ARG A 295 -11.32 -16.38 -36.53
C ARG A 295 -10.25 -17.40 -36.95
N GLN A 296 -10.03 -17.58 -38.25
CA GLN A 296 -8.87 -18.33 -38.77
C GLN A 296 -7.99 -17.40 -39.62
N PRO A 297 -6.76 -17.06 -39.16
CA PRO A 297 -6.19 -17.38 -37.85
C PRO A 297 -6.91 -16.66 -36.70
N ASP A 298 -6.84 -17.21 -35.47
CA ASP A 298 -7.49 -16.61 -34.29
C ASP A 298 -6.65 -15.45 -33.76
N ILE A 299 -6.84 -14.29 -34.39
CA ILE A 299 -6.15 -13.03 -34.10
C ILE A 299 -7.13 -11.86 -34.20
N ASP A 300 -6.73 -10.71 -33.69
CA ASP A 300 -7.45 -9.43 -33.84
C ASP A 300 -8.87 -9.39 -33.26
N ALA A 301 -9.12 -10.13 -32.19
CA ALA A 301 -10.44 -10.19 -31.53
C ALA A 301 -10.97 -8.80 -31.14
N ILE A 302 -10.07 -7.90 -30.75
CA ILE A 302 -10.41 -6.56 -30.26
C ILE A 302 -9.71 -5.44 -31.05
N ALA A 303 -8.89 -5.77 -32.05
CA ALA A 303 -8.01 -4.79 -32.68
C ALA A 303 -8.78 -3.62 -33.31
N GLU A 304 -9.89 -3.92 -33.98
CA GLU A 304 -10.73 -2.92 -34.65
C GLU A 304 -11.21 -1.78 -33.70
N GLN A 305 -11.26 -2.00 -32.39
CA GLN A 305 -11.67 -1.00 -31.40
C GLN A 305 -10.60 0.07 -31.14
N PHE A 306 -9.33 -0.26 -31.37
CA PHE A 306 -8.17 0.56 -31.01
C PHE A 306 -7.54 1.27 -32.21
N PHE A 307 -7.95 0.94 -33.43
CA PHE A 307 -7.42 1.52 -34.66
C PHE A 307 -8.41 2.52 -35.28
N GLU A 308 -8.09 3.82 -35.18
CA GLU A 308 -8.91 4.89 -35.76
C GLU A 308 -8.29 5.41 -37.06
N ALA A 309 -9.13 5.65 -38.08
CA ALA A 309 -8.68 6.35 -39.28
C ALA A 309 -8.47 7.84 -38.96
N LYS A 310 -7.27 8.38 -39.25
CA LYS A 310 -7.05 9.83 -39.14
C LYS A 310 -7.90 10.56 -40.19
N ALA A 311 -8.57 11.65 -39.82
CA ALA A 311 -9.53 12.36 -40.69
C ALA A 311 -9.05 12.76 -42.10
N ARG A 312 -7.73 12.76 -42.36
CA ARG A 312 -7.12 13.06 -43.67
C ARG A 312 -6.36 11.89 -44.30
N SER A 313 -6.21 10.77 -43.60
CA SER A 313 -5.45 9.60 -44.07
C SER A 313 -6.23 8.32 -43.80
N LYS A 314 -6.37 7.46 -44.80
CA LYS A 314 -6.93 6.11 -44.63
C LYS A 314 -6.06 5.21 -43.74
N VAL A 315 -4.89 5.68 -43.30
CA VAL A 315 -4.03 4.98 -42.35
C VAL A 315 -4.72 4.94 -40.98
N LYS A 316 -4.99 3.71 -40.53
CA LYS A 316 -5.42 3.41 -39.18
C LYS A 316 -4.26 3.63 -38.21
N VAL A 317 -4.50 4.39 -37.14
CA VAL A 317 -3.51 4.67 -36.09
C VAL A 317 -4.00 4.07 -34.78
N PHE A 318 -3.11 3.35 -34.09
CA PHE A 318 -3.37 2.77 -32.78
C PHE A 318 -3.60 3.86 -31.72
N SER A 319 -4.62 3.66 -30.88
CA SER A 319 -5.00 4.56 -29.79
C SER A 319 -4.97 3.85 -28.45
N ALA A 320 -3.82 3.93 -27.76
CA ALA A 320 -3.58 3.31 -26.45
C ALA A 320 -4.47 3.84 -25.31
N LYS A 321 -5.19 4.96 -25.53
CA LYS A 321 -6.02 5.61 -24.49
C LYS A 321 -7.40 4.98 -24.32
N LYS A 322 -7.77 4.03 -25.18
CA LYS A 322 -9.06 3.34 -25.09
C LYS A 322 -8.95 2.11 -24.19
N SER A 323 -10.09 1.66 -23.69
CA SER A 323 -10.27 0.32 -23.13
C SER A 323 -11.34 -0.42 -23.94
N ALA A 324 -11.24 -1.74 -23.99
CA ALA A 324 -12.31 -2.58 -24.52
C ALA A 324 -13.21 -3.01 -23.36
N ASP A 325 -14.52 -2.79 -23.49
CA ASP A 325 -15.52 -3.29 -22.54
C ASP A 325 -16.09 -4.60 -23.07
N LEU A 326 -15.79 -5.71 -22.39
CA LEU A 326 -16.25 -7.05 -22.74
C LEU A 326 -17.11 -7.64 -21.62
N SER A 327 -17.88 -8.66 -21.95
CA SER A 327 -18.71 -9.41 -21.00
C SER A 327 -18.44 -10.90 -21.16
N LEU A 328 -18.16 -11.56 -20.05
CA LEU A 328 -18.04 -13.01 -19.98
C LEU A 328 -19.40 -13.56 -19.55
N CYS A 329 -20.18 -14.04 -20.51
CA CYS A 329 -21.56 -14.47 -20.31
C CYS A 329 -21.60 -15.94 -19.91
N VAL A 330 -22.04 -16.24 -18.69
CA VAL A 330 -22.34 -17.60 -18.26
C VAL A 330 -23.63 -18.04 -18.93
N LYS A 331 -23.67 -19.28 -19.47
CA LYS A 331 -24.90 -19.84 -20.04
C LYS A 331 -25.99 -19.87 -18.97
N ASN A 332 -27.23 -19.52 -19.35
CA ASN A 332 -28.31 -19.40 -18.37
C ASN A 332 -28.57 -20.69 -17.58
N GLU A 333 -28.51 -21.86 -18.22
CA GLU A 333 -28.64 -23.17 -17.56
C GLU A 333 -27.65 -23.28 -16.38
N LYS A 334 -26.38 -22.97 -16.62
CA LYS A 334 -25.34 -23.01 -15.60
C LYS A 334 -25.50 -21.96 -14.52
N TYR A 335 -26.01 -20.78 -14.88
CA TYR A 335 -26.34 -19.78 -13.88
C TYR A 335 -27.47 -20.24 -12.95
N GLN A 336 -28.48 -20.97 -13.47
CA GLN A 336 -29.52 -21.57 -12.64
C GLN A 336 -28.94 -22.66 -11.72
N ASP A 337 -28.02 -23.49 -12.23
CA ASP A 337 -27.33 -24.50 -11.41
C ASP A 337 -26.56 -23.84 -10.24
N VAL A 338 -25.88 -22.70 -10.49
CA VAL A 338 -25.19 -21.94 -9.43
C VAL A 338 -26.17 -21.38 -8.41
N LEU A 339 -27.29 -20.82 -8.85
CA LEU A 339 -28.31 -20.30 -7.93
C LEU A 339 -28.91 -21.42 -7.06
N GLN A 340 -29.14 -22.60 -7.64
CA GLN A 340 -29.64 -23.75 -6.90
C GLN A 340 -28.60 -24.20 -5.86
N HIS A 341 -27.32 -24.29 -6.23
CA HIS A 341 -26.23 -24.61 -5.28
C HIS A 341 -26.16 -23.65 -4.10
N LEU A 342 -26.35 -22.35 -4.34
CA LEU A 342 -26.37 -21.35 -3.26
C LEU A 342 -27.59 -21.51 -2.33
N ILE A 343 -28.74 -21.93 -2.86
CA ILE A 343 -29.94 -22.25 -2.06
C ILE A 343 -29.70 -23.51 -1.23
N ASP A 344 -29.17 -24.57 -1.84
CA ASP A 344 -28.89 -25.84 -1.18
C ASP A 344 -27.90 -25.67 0.00
N LEU A 345 -26.91 -24.77 -0.15
CA LEU A 345 -25.98 -24.43 0.92
C LEU A 345 -26.63 -23.63 2.06
N ASP A 346 -27.55 -22.71 1.76
CA ASP A 346 -28.28 -21.93 2.77
C ASP A 346 -29.21 -22.85 3.59
N GLU A 347 -29.88 -23.79 2.91
CA GLU A 347 -30.74 -24.80 3.56
C GLU A 347 -29.93 -25.81 4.40
N ALA A 348 -28.78 -26.30 3.91
CA ALA A 348 -27.91 -27.21 4.66
C ALA A 348 -27.24 -26.54 5.87
N GLY A 349 -26.94 -25.24 5.78
CA GLY A 349 -26.37 -24.46 6.88
C GLY A 349 -27.33 -24.27 8.05
N GLU A 350 -28.64 -24.24 7.82
CA GLU A 350 -29.64 -24.16 8.89
C GLU A 350 -29.84 -25.49 9.65
N GLU A 351 -29.57 -26.65 9.03
CA GLU A 351 -29.80 -27.96 9.68
C GLU A 351 -28.75 -28.31 10.76
N VAL A 352 -27.54 -27.74 10.69
CA VAL A 352 -26.44 -28.07 11.64
C VAL A 352 -26.50 -27.23 12.94
N LEU A 353 -27.38 -26.23 13.03
CA LEU A 353 -27.47 -25.33 14.19
C LEU A 353 -28.61 -25.66 15.19
N PHE A 354 -29.36 -26.75 15.00
CA PHE A 354 -30.39 -27.18 15.96
C PHE A 354 -29.93 -28.30 16.90
N THR A 355 -29.05 -27.97 17.86
CA THR A 355 -29.10 -28.59 19.20
C THR A 355 -29.81 -27.62 20.15
N PRO A 356 -30.76 -28.09 20.99
CA PRO A 356 -31.70 -27.21 21.68
C PRO A 356 -31.02 -26.42 22.80
N LYS A 357 -30.70 -25.15 22.54
CA LYS A 357 -30.45 -24.15 23.58
C LYS A 357 -31.54 -23.08 23.56
N HIS A 358 -31.94 -22.71 24.77
CA HIS A 358 -33.14 -21.96 25.11
C HIS A 358 -33.35 -20.65 24.32
N SER A 359 -34.60 -20.53 23.87
CA SER A 359 -35.30 -19.35 23.33
C SER A 359 -35.03 -18.03 24.07
N THR A 360 -34.59 -17.01 23.33
CA THR A 360 -35.23 -15.69 23.32
C THR A 360 -35.17 -15.09 21.92
N ARG A 361 -36.33 -14.62 21.46
CA ARG A 361 -36.75 -14.37 20.07
C ARG A 361 -36.79 -12.86 19.78
N SER A 362 -36.32 -12.44 18.60
CA SER A 362 -36.99 -11.49 17.66
C SER A 362 -36.04 -11.16 16.49
N LEU A 363 -36.18 -11.75 15.29
CA LEU A 363 -37.03 -11.31 14.14
C LEU A 363 -36.79 -9.82 13.79
N VAL A 364 -36.38 -9.40 12.58
CA VAL A 364 -36.85 -9.68 11.19
C VAL A 364 -35.72 -9.23 10.21
N ARG A 365 -35.15 -10.07 9.33
CA ARG A 365 -35.56 -10.47 7.95
C ARG A 365 -35.44 -9.40 6.84
N THR A 366 -34.55 -9.69 5.87
CA THR A 366 -34.65 -9.57 4.39
C THR A 366 -34.82 -8.18 3.75
N SER A 367 -34.31 -7.84 2.57
CA SER A 367 -33.70 -8.60 1.45
C SER A 367 -33.14 -7.60 0.42
N ASP A 368 -32.16 -8.08 -0.34
CA ASP A 368 -31.61 -7.53 -1.59
C ASP A 368 -32.65 -7.19 -2.69
N ARG A 369 -32.31 -6.24 -3.56
CA ARG A 369 -32.00 -6.50 -5.00
C ARG A 369 -31.94 -5.23 -5.88
N VAL A 370 -30.73 -5.02 -6.41
CA VAL A 370 -30.33 -4.78 -7.81
C VAL A 370 -31.40 -4.54 -8.90
N ALA A 371 -31.21 -3.48 -9.71
CA ALA A 371 -31.15 -3.46 -11.20
C ALA A 371 -31.39 -2.02 -11.72
N ILE A 372 -30.38 -1.28 -12.20
CA ILE A 372 -29.86 -1.17 -13.59
C ILE A 372 -30.92 -0.89 -14.68
N SER A 373 -30.85 0.31 -15.28
CA SER A 373 -30.90 0.57 -16.75
C SER A 373 -31.20 2.06 -16.99
N SER A 374 -30.24 2.88 -17.41
CA SER A 374 -29.76 3.13 -18.79
C SER A 374 -30.63 4.10 -19.63
N THR A 375 -29.93 5.01 -20.32
CA THR A 375 -30.22 5.78 -21.56
C THR A 375 -30.04 7.29 -21.36
N ARG A 376 -29.60 8.11 -22.31
CA ARG A 376 -28.73 8.00 -23.51
C ARG A 376 -28.52 9.46 -23.95
N ASN A 377 -27.33 9.77 -24.46
CA ASN A 377 -27.07 10.74 -25.54
C ASN A 377 -27.25 12.28 -25.36
N GLN A 378 -26.12 12.95 -25.60
CA GLN A 378 -25.81 13.80 -26.78
C GLN A 378 -25.52 15.29 -26.54
N GLY A 379 -24.29 15.65 -26.94
CA GLY A 379 -23.96 16.92 -27.62
C GLY A 379 -23.50 18.07 -26.71
N LYS A 380 -22.71 19.05 -27.13
CA LYS A 380 -21.99 19.33 -28.39
C LYS A 380 -21.27 20.68 -28.19
N LYS A 381 -19.93 20.73 -28.38
CA LYS A 381 -19.10 21.94 -28.73
C LYS A 381 -19.07 23.05 -27.63
N ARG A 382 -18.03 23.90 -27.48
CA ARG A 382 -17.11 24.50 -28.44
C ARG A 382 -15.90 25.16 -27.72
N LYS A 383 -14.74 25.05 -28.38
CA LYS A 383 -13.47 25.81 -28.39
C LYS A 383 -13.34 27.13 -27.59
N LEU A 384 -12.13 27.37 -27.08
CA LEU A 384 -11.30 28.54 -27.46
C LEU A 384 -9.79 28.26 -27.23
N SER A 385 -8.96 28.82 -28.11
CA SER A 385 -7.48 28.81 -28.25
C SER A 385 -6.83 29.85 -27.30
N ASP A 386 -5.51 30.03 -27.11
CA ASP A 386 -4.30 30.09 -27.96
C ASP A 386 -3.04 29.85 -27.08
N SER A 387 -2.07 29.01 -27.49
CA SER A 387 -0.72 29.28 -28.03
C SER A 387 0.24 30.16 -27.20
N GLU A 388 1.40 29.60 -26.80
CA GLU A 388 2.73 30.09 -27.21
C GLU A 388 3.89 29.18 -26.75
N THR A 389 4.93 29.13 -27.59
CA THR A 389 6.09 28.24 -27.59
C THR A 389 7.35 28.93 -27.09
N HIS A 390 8.20 28.25 -26.31
CA HIS A 390 9.63 28.54 -26.27
C HIS A 390 10.51 27.28 -26.13
N LYS A 391 11.43 27.13 -27.10
CA LYS A 391 12.55 26.17 -27.10
C LYS A 391 13.79 26.86 -26.56
N GLY A 392 14.57 26.17 -25.74
CA GLY A 392 15.93 26.57 -25.35
C GLY A 392 16.79 25.35 -25.08
N THR A 393 17.74 25.09 -25.98
CA THR A 393 18.75 24.04 -25.85
C THR A 393 20.02 24.63 -25.24
N ASN A 394 20.58 23.98 -24.22
CA ASN A 394 21.93 24.32 -23.72
C ASN A 394 22.81 23.07 -23.68
N ARG A 395 23.97 23.20 -24.34
CA ARG A 395 24.96 22.16 -24.61
C ARG A 395 26.21 22.49 -23.77
N LEU A 396 26.51 21.70 -22.75
CA LEU A 396 27.70 21.86 -21.90
C LEU A 396 28.89 21.06 -22.48
N LYS A 397 30.02 21.73 -22.68
CA LYS A 397 31.32 21.16 -23.03
C LYS A 397 32.10 20.80 -21.76
N VAL A 398 32.59 19.57 -21.68
CA VAL A 398 33.54 19.10 -20.65
C VAL A 398 34.97 19.24 -21.20
N LYS A 399 35.88 19.82 -20.43
CA LYS A 399 37.34 19.77 -20.68
C LYS A 399 38.02 18.88 -19.63
N ARG A 400 38.90 17.99 -20.11
CA ARG A 400 39.89 17.22 -19.34
C ARG A 400 41.22 17.97 -19.29
N GLY A 401 42.00 17.78 -18.22
CA GLY A 401 43.41 18.13 -18.15
C GLY A 401 44.06 17.69 -16.82
N ALA A 402 45.04 16.79 -16.92
CA ALA A 402 45.93 16.25 -15.87
C ALA A 402 47.01 17.31 -15.45
N ALA A 403 48.02 17.14 -14.58
CA ALA A 403 48.66 16.04 -13.85
C ALA A 403 49.69 16.63 -12.83
N ALA A 404 50.14 15.81 -11.87
CA ALA A 404 51.48 15.67 -11.26
C ALA A 404 52.04 16.65 -10.17
N ASN A 405 52.55 15.97 -9.11
CA ASN A 405 53.40 16.28 -7.92
C ASN A 405 54.81 16.87 -8.22
N PRO A 406 55.81 17.06 -7.28
CA PRO A 406 55.98 16.68 -5.83
C PRO A 406 56.74 17.71 -4.91
N THR A 407 57.12 17.25 -3.69
CA THR A 407 58.21 17.69 -2.75
C THR A 407 57.85 18.72 -1.67
N ALA A 408 58.36 18.76 -0.43
CA ALA A 408 59.16 17.90 0.47
C ALA A 408 59.13 18.48 1.91
N PHE A 409 59.39 17.63 2.91
CA PHE A 409 59.96 17.80 4.27
C PHE A 409 59.78 19.06 5.18
N ASP A 410 59.35 18.74 6.41
CA ASP A 410 59.89 19.16 7.74
C ASP A 410 59.44 20.47 8.44
N THR A 411 58.81 20.34 9.62
CA THR A 411 59.18 20.90 10.95
C THR A 411 57.98 21.06 11.92
N SER A 412 58.29 20.93 13.21
CA SER A 412 57.47 20.76 14.43
C SER A 412 56.20 21.63 14.62
N PRO A 413 55.18 21.12 15.34
CA PRO A 413 53.90 21.81 15.51
C PRO A 413 53.96 22.90 16.59
N SER A 414 53.95 24.16 16.15
CA SER A 414 53.58 25.29 16.99
C SER A 414 52.07 25.29 17.19
N LEU A 415 51.63 25.19 18.46
CA LEU A 415 50.23 25.34 18.90
C LEU A 415 49.75 26.78 18.68
N ARG A 416 49.52 27.17 17.43
CA ARG A 416 48.62 28.27 17.10
C ARG A 416 47.27 27.66 16.72
N PRO A 417 46.13 28.15 17.25
CA PRO A 417 44.83 27.74 16.75
C PRO A 417 44.85 27.94 15.23
N PRO A 418 44.47 26.93 14.43
CA PRO A 418 44.59 27.00 12.98
C PRO A 418 43.86 28.26 12.54
N SER A 419 44.62 29.22 12.00
CA SER A 419 44.04 30.36 11.32
C SER A 419 43.21 29.78 10.19
N ILE A 420 41.89 29.74 10.37
CA ILE A 420 40.97 29.24 9.36
C ILE A 420 41.02 30.27 8.24
N THR A 421 41.95 30.09 7.31
CA THR A 421 42.03 30.87 6.08
C THR A 421 40.86 30.42 5.22
N LEU A 422 39.70 31.00 5.45
CA LEU A 422 38.48 30.75 4.67
C LEU A 422 38.75 31.21 3.24
N LYS A 423 38.70 30.27 2.29
CA LYS A 423 38.86 30.59 0.87
C LYS A 423 37.77 31.59 0.46
N PRO A 424 38.11 32.70 -0.21
CA PRO A 424 37.14 33.72 -0.63
C PRO A 424 35.93 33.16 -1.39
N ASP A 425 36.09 32.05 -2.12
CA ASP A 425 34.98 31.38 -2.82
C ASP A 425 33.97 30.71 -1.89
N VAL A 426 34.42 30.17 -0.75
CA VAL A 426 33.53 29.59 0.28
C VAL A 426 32.72 30.70 0.94
N VAL A 427 33.38 31.83 1.25
CA VAL A 427 32.73 33.02 1.81
C VAL A 427 31.73 33.61 0.79
N ARG A 428 32.14 33.77 -0.48
CA ARG A 428 31.27 34.24 -1.55
C ARG A 428 30.05 33.35 -1.70
N ARG A 429 30.23 32.03 -1.76
CA ARG A 429 29.11 31.08 -1.87
C ARG A 429 28.17 31.16 -0.67
N ALA A 430 28.72 31.28 0.55
CA ALA A 430 27.91 31.47 1.76
C ALA A 430 27.11 32.78 1.74
N LEU A 431 27.68 33.86 1.20
CA LEU A 431 27.00 35.15 1.01
C LEU A 431 25.96 35.11 -0.12
N GLU A 432 26.24 34.43 -1.23
CA GLU A 432 25.28 34.20 -2.33
C GLU A 432 24.10 33.35 -1.86
N CYS A 433 24.29 32.46 -0.88
CA CYS A 433 23.22 31.73 -0.23
C CYS A 433 22.31 32.61 0.67
N GLN A 434 22.69 33.87 0.97
CA GLN A 434 21.86 34.81 1.73
C GLN A 434 20.84 35.57 0.87
N LEU A 435 20.81 35.33 -0.45
CA LEU A 435 19.76 35.91 -1.29
C LEU A 435 18.38 35.44 -0.80
N PRO A 436 17.35 36.33 -0.81
CA PRO A 436 16.01 35.92 -0.42
C PRO A 436 15.56 34.67 -1.18
N PRO A 437 14.92 33.69 -0.50
CA PRO A 437 14.47 32.47 -1.14
C PRO A 437 13.58 32.78 -2.33
N ARG A 438 13.73 32.01 -3.42
CA ARG A 438 12.97 32.28 -4.65
C ARG A 438 11.49 32.04 -4.37
N LYS A 439 10.59 32.74 -5.07
CA LYS A 439 9.11 32.58 -4.94
C LYS A 439 8.67 31.11 -5.00
N LYS A 440 9.34 30.29 -5.82
CA LYS A 440 9.09 28.84 -5.92
C LYS A 440 9.43 28.09 -4.63
N ASP A 441 10.49 28.48 -3.93
CA ASP A 441 10.96 27.85 -2.70
C ASP A 441 10.06 28.28 -1.54
N MET A 442 9.58 29.55 -1.56
CA MET A 442 8.57 30.04 -0.60
C MET A 442 7.21 29.37 -0.78
N LYS A 443 6.79 29.03 -2.00
CA LYS A 443 5.53 28.30 -2.27
C LYS A 443 5.49 26.96 -1.53
N LEU A 444 6.66 26.35 -1.31
CA LEU A 444 6.76 25.07 -0.59
C LEU A 444 6.36 25.18 0.89
N LEU A 445 6.57 26.34 1.51
CA LEU A 445 6.15 26.58 2.89
C LEU A 445 4.62 26.55 3.01
N PHE A 446 3.91 27.17 2.06
CA PHE A 446 2.45 27.23 2.07
C PHE A 446 1.76 25.92 1.68
N ASN A 447 2.50 24.99 1.08
CA ASN A 447 1.99 23.66 0.72
C ASN A 447 2.33 22.60 1.78
N THR A 448 3.00 22.99 2.87
CA THR A 448 3.34 22.09 3.97
C THR A 448 2.16 22.06 4.93
N THR A 449 1.66 20.85 5.19
CA THR A 449 0.66 20.58 6.23
C THR A 449 1.39 20.28 7.52
N THR A 450 1.04 20.99 8.57
CA THR A 450 1.58 20.82 9.92
C THR A 450 0.43 20.46 10.84
N ILE A 451 0.52 19.29 11.48
CA ILE A 451 -0.53 18.72 12.32
C ILE A 451 0.05 18.19 13.61
N ASP A 452 -0.70 18.33 14.71
CA ASP A 452 -0.37 17.67 15.96
C ASP A 452 -0.88 16.22 15.92
N ILE A 453 0.00 15.29 16.25
CA ILE A 453 -0.27 13.86 16.22
C ILE A 453 0.05 13.20 17.57
N HIS A 454 -0.65 12.13 17.87
CA HIS A 454 -0.23 11.12 18.84
C HIS A 454 0.49 10.01 18.08
N PHE A 455 1.78 9.83 18.34
CA PHE A 455 2.60 8.81 17.71
C PHE A 455 2.79 7.62 18.65
N TYR A 456 2.33 6.45 18.23
CA TYR A 456 2.42 5.16 18.89
C TYR A 456 3.57 4.37 18.27
N ARG A 457 4.73 4.37 18.95
CA ARG A 457 5.96 3.75 18.45
C ARG A 457 5.90 2.23 18.64
N ALA A 458 6.04 1.46 17.55
CA ALA A 458 6.11 0.01 17.67
C ALA A 458 7.32 -0.41 18.51
N PRO A 459 7.22 -1.51 19.29
CA PRO A 459 8.34 -2.03 20.05
C PRO A 459 9.55 -2.28 19.13
N ALA A 460 10.65 -1.58 19.37
CA ALA A 460 11.83 -1.71 18.54
C ALA A 460 12.52 -3.06 18.82
N ARG A 461 12.92 -3.76 17.75
CA ARG A 461 13.82 -4.93 17.81
C ARG A 461 13.35 -6.03 18.76
N LEU A 462 12.07 -6.40 18.68
CA LEU A 462 11.58 -7.62 19.34
C LEU A 462 12.41 -8.82 18.87
N SER A 463 12.87 -9.63 19.81
CA SER A 463 13.45 -10.93 19.45
C SER A 463 12.36 -11.82 18.87
N PHE A 464 12.75 -12.77 18.02
CA PHE A 464 11.82 -13.72 17.45
C PHE A 464 11.11 -14.55 18.53
N THR A 465 11.86 -14.99 19.54
CA THR A 465 11.32 -15.71 20.70
C THR A 465 10.31 -14.87 21.48
N ASP A 466 10.63 -13.60 21.77
CA ASP A 466 9.69 -12.72 22.48
C ASP A 466 8.40 -12.51 21.69
N LEU A 467 8.49 -12.39 20.37
CA LEU A 467 7.33 -12.20 19.51
C LEU A 467 6.44 -13.45 19.46
N ILE A 468 7.02 -14.64 19.37
CA ILE A 468 6.25 -15.90 19.44
C ILE A 468 5.55 -16.04 20.79
N MET A 469 6.24 -15.73 21.89
CA MET A 469 5.67 -15.87 23.23
C MET A 469 4.59 -14.82 23.54
N LYS A 470 4.63 -13.66 22.86
CA LYS A 470 3.73 -12.52 23.10
C LYS A 470 3.35 -11.83 21.79
N PRO A 471 2.61 -12.50 20.89
CA PRO A 471 2.28 -11.98 19.56
C PRO A 471 1.35 -10.74 19.62
N ASP A 472 0.58 -10.63 20.70
CA ASP A 472 -0.29 -9.50 21.03
C ASP A 472 0.45 -8.16 21.13
N ARG A 473 1.77 -8.20 21.39
CA ARG A 473 2.64 -7.01 21.44
C ARG A 473 2.74 -6.23 20.14
N LEU A 474 2.40 -6.82 19.00
CA LEU A 474 2.28 -6.08 17.73
C LEU A 474 0.82 -5.76 17.39
N LEU A 475 -0.12 -6.61 17.81
CA LEU A 475 -1.54 -6.49 17.47
C LEU A 475 -2.28 -5.38 18.23
N SER A 476 -1.68 -4.81 19.28
CA SER A 476 -2.31 -3.80 20.13
C SER A 476 -1.56 -2.45 20.11
N PRO A 477 -1.66 -1.64 19.04
CA PRO A 477 -0.99 -0.33 18.94
C PRO A 477 -1.30 0.63 20.11
N GLN A 478 -2.47 0.50 20.73
CA GLN A 478 -2.87 1.27 21.90
C GLN A 478 -1.99 1.02 23.14
N SER A 479 -1.32 -0.13 23.19
CA SER A 479 -0.41 -0.49 24.28
C SER A 479 1.00 0.07 24.08
N PHE A 480 1.29 0.64 22.90
CA PHE A 480 2.63 1.10 22.55
C PHE A 480 3.00 2.37 23.30
N SER A 481 4.30 2.61 23.46
CA SER A 481 4.78 3.89 23.96
C SER A 481 4.28 4.99 23.02
N SER A 482 3.55 5.96 23.57
CA SER A 482 3.00 7.07 22.82
C SER A 482 3.65 8.39 23.18
N GLN A 483 3.76 9.28 22.21
CA GLN A 483 4.25 10.64 22.41
C GLN A 483 3.49 11.63 21.54
N GLN A 484 3.29 12.84 22.05
CA GLN A 484 2.72 13.94 21.27
C GLN A 484 3.83 14.63 20.49
N VAL A 485 3.67 14.72 19.17
CA VAL A 485 4.63 15.37 18.28
C VAL A 485 3.89 16.15 17.21
N THR A 486 4.55 17.16 16.64
CA THR A 486 4.02 17.87 15.47
C THR A 486 4.64 17.26 14.21
N LEU A 487 3.81 16.82 13.28
CA LEU A 487 4.20 16.29 11.98
C LEU A 487 4.01 17.35 10.90
N SER A 488 5.07 17.64 10.14
CA SER A 488 5.06 18.52 8.97
C SER A 488 5.38 17.73 7.71
N TYR A 489 4.48 17.71 6.74
CA TYR A 489 4.67 16.98 5.47
C TYR A 489 3.87 17.64 4.34
N ARG A 490 4.04 17.17 3.09
CA ARG A 490 3.30 17.67 1.93
C ARG A 490 2.34 16.60 1.40
N PRO A 491 1.02 16.74 1.61
CA PRO A 491 0.05 15.74 1.16
C PRO A 491 0.03 15.56 -0.37
N SER A 492 0.29 16.64 -1.11
CA SER A 492 0.33 16.65 -2.58
C SER A 492 1.75 16.84 -3.10
N ASP A 493 2.75 16.24 -2.43
CA ASP A 493 4.11 16.31 -2.93
C ASP A 493 4.20 15.62 -4.30
N PRO A 494 4.61 16.31 -5.38
CA PRO A 494 4.83 15.66 -6.67
C PRO A 494 5.96 14.62 -6.63
N ALA A 495 6.83 14.67 -5.62
CA ALA A 495 7.85 13.65 -5.37
C ALA A 495 7.34 12.48 -4.51
N ALA A 496 6.09 12.51 -4.03
CA ALA A 496 5.50 11.39 -3.32
C ALA A 496 5.50 10.15 -4.21
N THR A 497 6.03 9.05 -3.69
CA THR A 497 5.99 7.77 -4.39
C THR A 497 4.64 7.11 -4.14
N HIS A 498 4.13 6.44 -5.16
CA HIS A 498 2.83 5.79 -5.12
C HIS A 498 3.04 4.29 -5.32
N GLY A 499 2.72 3.51 -4.29
CA GLY A 499 2.57 2.07 -4.40
C GLY A 499 1.19 1.69 -4.94
N ASN A 500 0.83 0.42 -4.80
CA ASN A 500 -0.46 -0.09 -5.28
C ASN A 500 -1.65 0.44 -4.46
N PHE A 501 -1.48 0.57 -3.14
CA PHE A 501 -2.54 0.95 -2.20
C PHE A 501 -2.12 2.03 -1.18
N LYS A 502 -0.88 2.52 -1.26
CA LYS A 502 -0.35 3.53 -0.34
C LYS A 502 0.54 4.55 -1.03
N THR A 503 0.51 5.78 -0.52
CA THR A 503 1.46 6.84 -0.89
C THR A 503 2.53 6.96 0.16
N ALA A 504 3.75 7.29 -0.24
CA ALA A 504 4.86 7.61 0.67
C ALA A 504 5.42 8.99 0.35
N SER A 505 5.48 9.84 1.37
CA SER A 505 5.95 11.22 1.28
C SER A 505 7.03 11.48 2.33
N VAL A 506 7.92 12.43 2.04
CA VAL A 506 8.87 12.91 3.06
C VAL A 506 8.13 13.78 4.08
N GLY A 507 8.39 13.56 5.35
CA GLY A 507 7.90 14.39 6.45
C GLY A 507 8.98 14.70 7.47
N TYR A 508 8.64 15.59 8.40
CA TYR A 508 9.48 16.02 9.51
C TYR A 508 8.65 16.07 10.78
N THR A 509 9.23 15.58 11.86
CA THR A 509 8.64 15.62 13.20
C THR A 509 9.29 16.72 14.03
N SER A 510 8.61 17.24 15.05
CA SER A 510 9.15 18.30 15.93
C SER A 510 10.33 17.83 16.79
N VAL A 511 10.41 16.53 17.04
CA VAL A 511 11.47 15.84 17.79
C VAL A 511 11.77 14.52 17.07
N SER A 512 12.96 13.95 17.23
CA SER A 512 13.19 12.61 16.69
C SER A 512 12.26 11.60 17.36
N VAL A 513 11.56 10.82 16.55
CA VAL A 513 10.59 9.82 17.02
C VAL A 513 11.13 8.39 17.01
N PHE A 514 12.33 8.20 16.46
CA PHE A 514 13.06 6.94 16.39
C PHE A 514 14.42 7.09 17.07
N ASP A 515 15.21 6.01 17.16
CA ASP A 515 16.54 6.08 17.80
C ASP A 515 17.58 6.85 16.97
N SER A 516 17.20 7.28 15.77
CA SER A 516 18.02 8.18 14.95
C SER A 516 18.06 9.60 15.54
N ILE A 517 19.08 10.38 15.20
CA ILE A 517 19.09 11.83 15.49
C ILE A 517 18.24 12.66 14.52
N SER A 518 17.70 12.02 13.48
CA SER A 518 16.96 12.69 12.42
C SER A 518 15.50 12.89 12.82
N THR A 519 14.98 14.08 12.55
CA THR A 519 13.54 14.34 12.63
C THR A 519 12.79 13.97 11.34
N GLN A 520 13.53 13.60 10.29
CA GLN A 520 12.98 13.24 9.00
C GLN A 520 12.36 11.85 9.07
N VAL A 521 11.16 11.71 8.51
CA VAL A 521 10.38 10.48 8.48
C VAL A 521 9.83 10.23 7.08
N CYS A 522 9.54 8.98 6.78
CA CYS A 522 8.67 8.62 5.66
C CYS A 522 7.22 8.55 6.17
N VAL A 523 6.33 9.34 5.58
CA VAL A 523 4.90 9.41 5.91
C VAL A 523 4.12 8.58 4.91
N LYS A 524 3.46 7.52 5.38
CA LYS A 524 2.64 6.63 4.54
C LYS A 524 1.16 6.81 4.83
N GLN A 525 0.36 6.84 3.76
CA GLN A 525 -1.10 6.94 3.81
C GLN A 525 -1.74 5.91 2.88
N GLY A 526 -2.78 5.23 3.36
CA GLY A 526 -3.55 4.28 2.56
C GLY A 526 -4.53 5.00 1.63
N PHE A 527 -4.70 4.49 0.41
CA PHE A 527 -5.68 5.00 -0.55
C PHE A 527 -6.44 3.87 -1.26
N TYR A 528 -7.63 4.19 -1.76
CA TYR A 528 -8.35 3.38 -2.74
C TYR A 528 -8.44 4.12 -4.07
N THR A 529 -8.56 3.34 -5.15
CA THR A 529 -8.79 3.90 -6.48
C THR A 529 -10.28 3.84 -6.77
N ASN A 530 -10.89 4.98 -7.08
CA ASN A 530 -12.28 5.01 -7.52
C ASN A 530 -12.39 4.30 -8.88
N PRO A 531 -13.20 3.24 -9.00
CA PRO A 531 -13.26 2.43 -10.23
C PRO A 531 -13.78 3.23 -11.43
N ASN A 532 -14.55 4.30 -11.20
CA ASN A 532 -15.18 5.10 -12.25
C ASN A 532 -14.24 6.19 -12.82
N SER A 533 -13.36 6.75 -12.00
CA SER A 533 -12.51 7.90 -12.35
C SER A 533 -11.02 7.60 -12.35
N SER A 534 -10.60 6.43 -11.87
CA SER A 534 -9.21 6.11 -11.55
C SER A 534 -8.53 7.11 -10.61
N SER A 535 -9.31 7.99 -9.95
CA SER A 535 -8.79 8.93 -8.96
C SER A 535 -8.51 8.19 -7.66
N ARG A 536 -7.39 8.53 -7.03
CA ARG A 536 -7.01 7.99 -5.73
C ARG A 536 -7.63 8.83 -4.63
N HIS A 537 -8.20 8.17 -3.65
CA HIS A 537 -8.80 8.78 -2.47
C HIS A 537 -8.18 8.17 -1.23
N ILE A 538 -7.71 9.02 -0.33
CA ILE A 538 -7.19 8.59 0.97
C ILE A 538 -8.36 8.01 1.77
N TYR A 539 -8.14 6.87 2.44
CA TYR A 539 -9.14 6.28 3.32
C TYR A 539 -9.44 7.20 4.51
N ASP A 540 -10.61 7.02 5.13
CA ASP A 540 -10.91 7.69 6.40
C ASP A 540 -10.01 7.20 7.54
N GLY A 541 -10.07 7.87 8.69
CA GLY A 541 -9.22 7.57 9.84
C GLY A 541 -9.23 6.11 10.27
N PRO A 542 -10.40 5.54 10.60
CA PRO A 542 -10.51 4.14 11.02
C PRO A 542 -9.97 3.16 10.00
N ARG A 543 -10.34 3.30 8.71
CA ARG A 543 -9.87 2.38 7.67
C ARG A 543 -8.38 2.54 7.38
N GLN A 544 -7.84 3.76 7.44
CA GLN A 544 -6.39 3.96 7.39
C GLN A 544 -5.69 3.29 8.56
N ALA A 545 -6.20 3.45 9.78
CA ALA A 545 -5.59 2.85 10.97
C ALA A 545 -5.54 1.32 10.86
N GLU A 546 -6.64 0.69 10.43
CA GLU A 546 -6.73 -0.75 10.19
C GLU A 546 -5.67 -1.22 9.17
N MET A 547 -5.65 -0.61 7.98
CA MET A 547 -4.71 -0.99 6.92
C MET A 547 -3.25 -0.75 7.32
N LEU A 548 -2.95 0.40 7.92
CA LEU A 548 -1.58 0.77 8.30
C LEU A 548 -1.09 -0.03 9.51
N THR A 549 -1.98 -0.52 10.36
CA THR A 549 -1.61 -1.45 11.44
C THR A 549 -1.18 -2.81 10.87
N MET A 550 -1.78 -3.28 9.77
CA MET A 550 -1.30 -4.49 9.10
C MET A 550 0.13 -4.32 8.58
N GLU A 551 0.43 -3.17 7.96
CA GLU A 551 1.79 -2.84 7.50
C GLU A 551 2.80 -2.77 8.67
N LEU A 552 2.37 -2.16 9.78
CA LEU A 552 3.13 -2.10 11.02
C LEU A 552 3.46 -3.50 11.56
N ASN A 553 2.48 -4.41 11.53
CA ASN A 553 2.65 -5.80 11.91
C ASN A 553 3.65 -6.52 11.01
N CYS A 554 3.55 -6.34 9.69
CA CYS A 554 4.50 -6.91 8.73
C CYS A 554 5.93 -6.46 9.01
N ILE A 555 6.15 -5.17 9.29
CA ILE A 555 7.49 -4.64 9.63
C ILE A 555 7.99 -5.24 10.96
N GLY A 556 7.12 -5.33 11.98
CA GLY A 556 7.47 -5.93 13.27
C GLY A 556 7.88 -7.41 13.15
N TRP A 557 7.11 -8.21 12.42
CA TRP A 557 7.44 -9.61 12.13
C TRP A 557 8.72 -9.75 11.31
N ALA A 558 8.88 -8.95 10.26
CA ALA A 558 10.08 -8.99 9.44
C ALA A 558 11.34 -8.61 10.22
N SER A 559 11.24 -7.63 11.13
CA SER A 559 12.32 -7.27 12.04
C SER A 559 12.69 -8.43 12.96
N ALA A 560 11.71 -9.08 13.58
CA ALA A 560 11.95 -10.21 14.49
C ALA A 560 12.55 -11.43 13.76
N LEU A 561 12.06 -11.72 12.55
CA LEU A 561 12.61 -12.76 11.67
C LEU A 561 14.04 -12.43 11.22
N MET A 562 14.38 -11.16 11.01
CA MET A 562 15.76 -10.75 10.74
C MET A 562 16.66 -10.93 11.97
N THR A 563 16.16 -10.64 13.18
CA THR A 563 16.88 -10.95 14.43
C THR A 563 17.15 -12.45 14.56
N CYS A 564 16.17 -13.31 14.24
CA CYS A 564 16.36 -14.77 14.20
C CYS A 564 17.53 -15.20 13.30
N VAL A 565 17.71 -14.54 12.15
CA VAL A 565 18.82 -14.82 11.22
C VAL A 565 20.17 -14.49 11.87
N TYR A 566 20.28 -13.34 12.52
CA TYR A 566 21.52 -12.95 13.20
C TYR A 566 21.82 -13.80 14.43
N ASP A 567 20.81 -14.20 15.19
CA ASP A 567 20.98 -15.11 16.33
C ASP A 567 21.48 -16.48 15.84
N PHE A 568 20.89 -17.02 14.76
CA PHE A 568 21.35 -18.25 14.12
C PHE A 568 22.82 -18.17 13.66
N MET A 569 23.21 -17.05 13.04
CA MET A 569 24.60 -16.86 12.60
C MET A 569 25.55 -16.85 13.79
N LYS A 570 25.22 -16.08 14.83
CA LYS A 570 26.01 -15.99 16.05
C LYS A 570 26.19 -17.35 16.72
N GLU A 571 25.14 -18.16 16.79
CA GLU A 571 25.20 -19.54 17.29
C GLU A 571 26.13 -20.40 16.43
N SER A 572 25.99 -20.34 15.10
CA SER A 572 26.76 -21.15 14.15
C SER A 572 28.26 -20.82 14.19
N GLU A 573 28.61 -19.53 14.32
CA GLU A 573 30.01 -19.07 14.36
C GLU A 573 30.79 -19.62 15.56
N THR A 574 30.13 -20.02 16.66
CA THR A 574 30.80 -20.68 17.80
C THR A 574 31.44 -22.01 17.42
N GLY A 575 30.91 -22.70 16.39
CA GLY A 575 31.43 -23.98 15.91
C GLY A 575 32.20 -23.90 14.60
N THR A 576 31.85 -22.97 13.70
CA THR A 576 32.47 -22.86 12.37
C THR A 576 33.56 -21.79 12.27
N GLY A 577 33.65 -20.88 13.25
CA GLY A 577 34.37 -19.62 13.12
C GLY A 577 33.61 -18.61 12.24
N SER A 578 34.11 -17.38 12.20
CA SER A 578 33.52 -16.29 11.40
C SER A 578 33.85 -16.43 9.90
N PRO A 579 32.96 -15.98 9.01
CA PRO A 579 33.17 -16.05 7.57
C PRO A 579 34.36 -15.20 7.11
N THR A 580 35.06 -15.67 6.07
CA THR A 580 36.19 -14.95 5.44
C THR A 580 35.74 -13.88 4.44
N PHE A 581 34.43 -13.74 4.23
CA PHE A 581 33.82 -12.77 3.34
C PHE A 581 32.94 -11.79 4.12
N ASP A 582 32.71 -10.62 3.53
CA ASP A 582 31.88 -9.57 4.12
C ASP A 582 30.43 -10.04 4.33
N VAL A 583 29.92 -9.80 5.53
CA VAL A 583 28.53 -10.08 5.90
C VAL A 583 27.76 -8.77 6.01
N PRO A 584 26.75 -8.53 5.16
CA PRO A 584 25.91 -7.35 5.27
C PRO A 584 25.13 -7.29 6.60
N HIS A 585 25.06 -6.09 7.18
CA HIS A 585 24.22 -5.81 8.34
C HIS A 585 22.95 -5.08 7.89
N MET A 586 21.84 -5.81 7.81
CA MET A 586 20.54 -5.36 7.32
C MET A 586 19.55 -5.32 8.48
N GLN A 587 18.77 -4.26 8.59
CA GLN A 587 17.69 -4.16 9.57
C GLN A 587 16.46 -3.54 8.92
N TYR A 588 15.28 -3.83 9.43
CA TYR A 588 14.07 -3.12 9.02
C TYR A 588 14.01 -1.74 9.68
N VAL A 589 13.42 -0.77 8.98
CA VAL A 589 13.15 0.56 9.51
C VAL A 589 12.32 0.47 10.78
N GLN A 590 12.60 1.35 11.74
CA GLN A 590 11.66 1.56 12.82
C GLN A 590 10.40 2.25 12.30
N CYS A 591 9.26 1.94 12.91
CA CYS A 591 7.96 2.44 12.48
C CYS A 591 7.01 2.67 13.65
N GLY A 592 5.92 3.38 13.39
CA GLY A 592 4.85 3.59 14.35
C GLY A 592 3.61 4.20 13.71
N LEU A 593 2.48 4.05 14.40
CA LEU A 593 1.19 4.59 13.97
C LEU A 593 1.04 6.01 14.51
N ALA A 594 0.70 6.97 13.65
CA ALA A 594 0.43 8.35 14.03
C ALA A 594 -1.04 8.68 13.80
N ILE A 595 -1.70 9.25 14.81
CA ILE A 595 -3.10 9.67 14.75
C ILE A 595 -3.18 11.17 14.95
N SER A 596 -3.76 11.90 13.99
CA SER A 596 -3.95 13.35 14.11
C SER A 596 -4.93 13.70 15.22
N LYS A 597 -4.68 14.82 15.89
CA LYS A 597 -5.72 15.45 16.73
C LYS A 597 -6.83 16.01 15.83
N PRO A 598 -8.10 16.01 16.27
CA PRO A 598 -9.15 16.71 15.56
C PRO A 598 -8.82 18.20 15.60
N ASP A 599 -8.64 18.82 14.43
CA ASP A 599 -8.78 20.26 14.34
C ASP A 599 -10.27 20.57 14.17
N GLY A 600 -10.78 21.65 14.76
CA GLY A 600 -12.22 21.96 14.76
C GLY A 600 -12.86 22.14 13.36
N HIS A 601 -12.10 21.92 12.28
CA HIS A 601 -12.51 22.02 10.89
C HIS A 601 -12.71 20.64 10.22
N HIS A 602 -12.02 19.60 10.68
CA HIS A 602 -12.19 18.22 10.20
C HIS A 602 -12.63 17.32 11.37
N ALA A 603 -13.89 16.87 11.34
CA ALA A 603 -14.51 16.10 12.42
C ALA A 603 -13.93 14.66 12.61
N GLY A 604 -12.81 14.32 11.96
CA GLY A 604 -12.22 12.99 11.98
C GLY A 604 -10.73 13.00 12.25
N HIS A 605 -10.28 12.00 13.02
CA HIS A 605 -8.86 11.66 13.12
C HIS A 605 -8.37 11.11 11.78
N THR A 606 -7.14 11.44 11.39
CA THR A 606 -6.45 10.81 10.26
C THR A 606 -5.31 9.96 10.79
N ALA A 607 -5.17 8.74 10.28
CA ALA A 607 -4.08 7.84 10.63
C ALA A 607 -2.97 7.87 9.57
N TYR A 608 -1.73 7.70 10.04
CA TYR A 608 -0.51 7.66 9.22
C TYR A 608 0.40 6.57 9.75
N LEU A 609 1.20 5.97 8.87
CA LEU A 609 2.34 5.14 9.27
C LEU A 609 3.59 5.98 9.08
N LEU A 610 4.33 6.20 10.16
CA LEU A 610 5.63 6.87 10.09
C LEU A 610 6.71 5.80 10.15
N GLU A 611 7.70 5.93 9.26
CA GLU A 611 8.90 5.09 9.24
C GLU A 611 10.16 5.94 9.30
N GLU A 612 11.27 5.33 9.73
CA GLU A 612 12.60 5.92 9.55
C GLU A 612 12.81 6.26 8.08
N TYR A 613 13.26 7.49 7.84
CA TYR A 613 13.56 7.92 6.49
C TYR A 613 14.84 7.24 5.98
N ILE A 614 14.72 6.46 4.91
CA ILE A 614 15.88 5.88 4.23
C ILE A 614 16.49 6.97 3.35
N ASP A 615 17.60 7.55 3.80
CA ASP A 615 18.31 8.56 3.04
C ASP A 615 18.98 7.93 1.81
N THR A 616 18.37 8.12 0.66
CA THR A 616 18.98 7.82 -0.64
C THR A 616 19.87 9.00 -1.04
N ASP A 617 20.95 9.22 -0.31
CA ASP A 617 21.74 10.42 -0.43
C ASP A 617 22.16 10.65 -1.90
N ASN A 618 21.57 11.68 -2.53
CA ASN A 618 21.73 12.00 -3.94
C ASN A 618 23.12 12.55 -4.27
N THR A 619 24.00 12.72 -3.27
CA THR A 619 25.37 13.23 -3.41
C THR A 619 26.22 12.39 -4.37
N SER A 620 25.90 11.10 -4.52
CA SER A 620 26.56 10.19 -5.47
C SER A 620 25.85 10.04 -6.82
N GLY A 621 24.68 10.67 -7.00
CA GLY A 621 23.82 10.51 -8.19
C GLY A 621 23.24 9.09 -8.37
N LYS A 622 23.41 8.20 -7.39
CA LYS A 622 22.87 6.84 -7.40
C LYS A 622 21.65 6.75 -6.48
N ASN A 623 20.53 6.28 -7.02
CA ASN A 623 19.37 5.89 -6.22
C ASN A 623 19.69 4.58 -5.49
N TRP A 624 19.84 4.66 -4.16
CA TRP A 624 20.14 3.50 -3.33
C TRP A 624 18.91 2.69 -2.91
N PHE A 625 17.69 3.19 -3.18
CA PHE A 625 16.49 2.43 -2.92
C PHE A 625 16.31 1.36 -4.00
N VAL A 626 16.57 0.10 -3.64
CA VAL A 626 16.53 -1.03 -4.56
C VAL A 626 15.70 -2.17 -3.99
N LYS A 627 15.07 -2.93 -4.89
CA LYS A 627 14.44 -4.21 -4.59
C LYS A 627 15.46 -5.32 -4.82
N TYR A 628 15.93 -5.95 -3.74
CA TYR A 628 16.95 -7.00 -3.70
C TYR A 628 16.38 -8.37 -4.06
N LEU A 629 15.16 -8.65 -3.63
CA LEU A 629 14.40 -9.87 -3.91
C LEU A 629 12.97 -9.48 -4.28
N ASN A 630 12.39 -10.18 -5.24
CA ASN A 630 10.99 -9.94 -5.60
C ASN A 630 10.08 -10.83 -4.74
N ASN A 631 8.81 -10.44 -4.58
CA ASN A 631 7.81 -11.34 -4.01
C ASN A 631 7.56 -12.58 -4.90
N SER A 632 7.89 -12.48 -6.21
CA SER A 632 7.68 -13.53 -7.20
C SER A 632 8.80 -14.55 -7.35
N SER A 633 9.93 -14.39 -6.65
CA SER A 633 11.11 -15.24 -6.81
C SER A 633 12.04 -15.16 -5.61
N ALA A 634 12.57 -16.30 -5.19
CA ALA A 634 13.58 -16.44 -4.14
C ALA A 634 15.02 -16.20 -4.65
N ARG A 635 15.17 -16.01 -5.98
CA ARG A 635 16.48 -15.78 -6.61
C ARG A 635 16.97 -14.35 -6.32
N PRO A 636 18.18 -14.19 -5.78
CA PRO A 636 18.74 -12.87 -5.51
C PRO A 636 18.94 -12.10 -6.82
N ARG A 637 18.49 -10.83 -6.84
CA ARG A 637 18.71 -9.96 -8.00
C ARG A 637 20.20 -9.70 -8.20
N GLN A 638 20.64 -9.76 -9.45
CA GLN A 638 21.99 -9.41 -9.86
C GLN A 638 22.08 -7.92 -10.18
N PHE A 639 23.10 -7.25 -9.65
CA PHE A 639 23.37 -5.83 -9.84
C PHE A 639 24.78 -5.61 -10.40
N ASP A 640 24.97 -4.49 -11.10
CA ASP A 640 26.29 -4.04 -11.55
C ASP A 640 27.21 -3.69 -10.38
N ASP A 641 26.63 -3.29 -9.23
CA ASP A 641 27.36 -3.04 -7.99
C ASP A 641 27.49 -4.36 -7.19
N PRO A 642 28.71 -4.91 -7.04
CA PRO A 642 28.93 -6.17 -6.31
C PRO A 642 28.45 -6.11 -4.85
N ARG A 643 28.43 -4.92 -4.23
CA ARG A 643 27.93 -4.76 -2.86
C ARG A 643 26.42 -4.89 -2.78
N GLN A 644 25.68 -4.58 -3.84
CA GLN A 644 24.23 -4.79 -3.90
C GLN A 644 23.92 -6.26 -4.17
N THR A 645 24.68 -6.90 -5.07
CA THR A 645 24.59 -8.35 -5.31
C THR A 645 24.88 -9.14 -4.03
N LEU A 646 25.94 -8.78 -3.28
CA LEU A 646 26.26 -9.40 -2.00
C LEU A 646 25.11 -9.28 -0.98
N ARG A 647 24.42 -8.14 -0.95
CA ARG A 647 23.23 -7.95 -0.10
C ARG A 647 22.06 -8.80 -0.55
N ALA A 648 21.78 -8.86 -1.85
CA ALA A 648 20.73 -9.73 -2.38
C ALA A 648 21.00 -11.20 -2.03
N GLU A 649 22.23 -11.67 -2.18
CA GLU A 649 22.64 -13.02 -1.76
C GLU A 649 22.45 -13.23 -0.25
N PHE A 650 22.89 -12.28 0.59
CA PHE A 650 22.68 -12.35 2.04
C PHE A 650 21.20 -12.43 2.40
N LEU A 651 20.35 -11.62 1.77
CA LEU A 651 18.91 -11.60 2.02
C LEU A 651 18.23 -12.89 1.53
N SER A 652 18.70 -13.49 0.43
CA SER A 652 18.21 -14.81 -0.01
C SER A 652 18.59 -15.90 1.00
N PHE A 653 19.79 -15.81 1.59
CA PHE A 653 20.17 -16.65 2.73
C PHE A 653 19.29 -16.41 3.96
N ALA A 654 18.96 -15.16 4.27
CA ALA A 654 18.06 -14.81 5.36
C ALA A 654 16.68 -15.48 5.18
N GLN A 655 16.11 -15.49 3.97
CA GLN A 655 14.87 -16.22 3.67
C GLN A 655 14.97 -17.70 4.00
N HIS A 656 16.09 -18.34 3.64
CA HIS A 656 16.30 -19.75 3.90
C HIS A 656 16.40 -20.03 5.41
N VAL A 657 17.18 -19.23 6.15
CA VAL A 657 17.24 -19.38 7.62
C VAL A 657 15.85 -19.22 8.24
N GLN A 658 15.09 -18.21 7.82
CA GLN A 658 13.74 -17.96 8.34
C GLN A 658 12.82 -19.15 8.04
N PHE A 659 12.80 -19.63 6.79
CA PHE A 659 12.03 -20.81 6.41
C PHE A 659 12.42 -22.03 7.26
N TRP A 660 13.71 -22.27 7.47
CA TRP A 660 14.16 -23.42 8.25
C TRP A 660 13.85 -23.27 9.75
N LYS A 661 14.12 -22.11 10.36
CA LYS A 661 13.89 -21.83 11.79
C LYS A 661 12.43 -21.74 12.17
N THR A 662 11.55 -21.48 11.20
CA THR A 662 10.10 -21.52 11.38
C THR A 662 9.50 -22.88 11.00
N GLU A 663 10.33 -23.89 10.72
CA GLU A 663 9.87 -25.22 10.27
C GLU A 663 8.95 -25.13 9.04
N GLY A 664 9.32 -24.25 8.11
CA GLY A 664 8.57 -23.98 6.88
C GLY A 664 7.30 -23.17 7.09
N LEU A 665 7.04 -22.59 8.26
CA LEU A 665 5.78 -21.87 8.48
C LEU A 665 5.80 -20.44 7.94
N ALA A 666 6.94 -19.75 7.96
CA ALA A 666 7.02 -18.36 7.53
C ALA A 666 8.41 -17.93 7.06
N PHE A 667 8.46 -17.00 6.10
CA PHE A 667 9.67 -16.29 5.74
C PHE A 667 9.32 -14.91 5.16
N VAL A 668 10.29 -13.99 5.18
CA VAL A 668 10.10 -12.67 4.59
C VAL A 668 10.40 -12.72 3.10
N SER A 669 9.68 -11.97 2.28
CA SER A 669 9.97 -11.74 0.87
C SER A 669 9.89 -10.24 0.55
N ASP A 670 10.03 -9.91 -0.74
CA ASP A 670 10.03 -8.54 -1.26
C ASP A 670 11.03 -7.60 -0.58
N PHE A 671 12.24 -8.09 -0.31
CA PHE A 671 13.27 -7.28 0.34
C PHE A 671 13.62 -6.06 -0.50
N GLN A 672 13.29 -4.87 0.01
CA GLN A 672 13.58 -3.60 -0.62
C GLN A 672 13.97 -2.54 0.40
N GLY A 673 14.79 -1.59 -0.02
CA GLY A 673 15.26 -0.50 0.83
C GLY A 673 16.62 0.03 0.41
N GLY A 674 17.32 0.63 1.36
CA GLY A 674 18.65 1.18 1.20
C GLY A 674 19.77 0.19 1.57
N PRO A 675 21.02 0.67 1.72
CA PRO A 675 22.18 -0.18 1.94
C PRO A 675 22.12 -1.03 3.20
N ASN A 676 21.53 -0.52 4.28
CA ASN A 676 21.46 -1.22 5.58
C ASN A 676 20.05 -1.21 6.18
N LEU A 677 19.10 -0.51 5.55
CA LEU A 677 17.72 -0.34 6.02
C LEU A 677 16.75 -0.92 5.00
N LEU A 678 15.85 -1.77 5.47
CA LEU A 678 14.79 -2.42 4.69
C LEU A 678 13.42 -1.85 5.09
N THR A 679 12.49 -1.82 4.16
CA THR A 679 11.09 -1.40 4.40
C THR A 679 10.14 -2.26 3.56
N ASP A 680 8.85 -2.09 3.76
CA ASP A 680 7.78 -2.73 2.98
C ASP A 680 7.98 -4.25 2.80
N PRO A 681 8.19 -5.02 3.90
CA PRO A 681 8.30 -6.47 3.80
C PRO A 681 6.97 -7.10 3.41
N GLN A 682 7.06 -8.24 2.72
CA GLN A 682 5.93 -9.16 2.59
C GLN A 682 6.24 -10.42 3.40
N ILE A 683 5.37 -10.78 4.36
CA ILE A 683 5.50 -12.06 5.05
C ILE A 683 4.78 -13.12 4.22
N ILE A 684 5.51 -14.20 3.89
CA ILE A 684 4.97 -15.37 3.19
C ILE A 684 4.77 -16.45 4.25
N THR A 685 3.56 -17.01 4.31
CA THR A 685 3.16 -18.01 5.32
C THR A 685 2.69 -19.29 4.65
N HIS A 686 2.87 -20.41 5.35
CA HIS A 686 2.37 -21.69 4.89
C HIS A 686 0.85 -21.61 4.64
N PRO A 687 0.32 -22.07 3.49
CA PRO A 687 -1.10 -21.93 3.12
C PRO A 687 -2.09 -22.46 4.16
N LYS A 688 -1.73 -23.54 4.88
CA LYS A 688 -2.51 -24.10 6.01
C LYS A 688 -2.80 -23.10 7.14
N LEU A 689 -2.00 -22.03 7.29
CA LEU A 689 -2.24 -20.99 8.28
C LEU A 689 -3.26 -19.94 7.82
N GLY A 690 -3.72 -20.01 6.56
CA GLY A 690 -4.58 -19.01 5.94
C GLY A 690 -3.84 -17.74 5.55
N LEU A 691 -4.61 -16.72 5.15
CA LEU A 691 -4.09 -15.39 4.82
C LEU A 691 -3.93 -14.56 6.10
N ILE A 692 -2.80 -14.73 6.79
CA ILE A 692 -2.48 -13.97 8.01
C ILE A 692 -2.01 -12.55 7.67
N PHE A 693 -1.09 -12.44 6.70
CA PHE A 693 -0.41 -11.19 6.37
C PHE A 693 -0.74 -10.76 4.94
N SER A 694 -1.66 -9.79 4.82
CA SER A 694 -2.09 -9.15 3.56
C SER A 694 -2.38 -10.12 2.40
N GLU A 695 -2.72 -9.61 1.22
CA GLU A 695 -3.04 -10.43 0.04
C GLU A 695 -1.78 -10.96 -0.68
N GLY A 696 -0.58 -10.66 -0.18
CA GLY A 696 0.68 -10.91 -0.87
C GLY A 696 1.29 -12.29 -0.64
N ASN A 697 0.55 -13.29 -0.16
CA ASN A 697 1.04 -14.66 0.07
C ASN A 697 1.21 -15.46 -1.23
N THR A 698 1.94 -14.90 -2.18
CA THR A 698 2.27 -15.51 -3.47
C THR A 698 3.66 -16.12 -3.35
N ASN A 699 3.87 -17.38 -3.77
CA ASN A 699 5.18 -18.07 -3.87
C ASN A 699 5.68 -18.85 -2.65
N PHE A 700 4.80 -19.26 -1.75
CA PHE A 700 5.19 -20.24 -0.73
C PHE A 700 5.66 -21.56 -1.37
N ASP A 701 4.85 -22.13 -2.28
CA ASP A 701 5.12 -23.45 -2.89
C ASP A 701 6.35 -23.46 -3.80
N THR A 702 6.59 -22.37 -4.52
CA THR A 702 7.71 -22.26 -5.46
C THR A 702 9.04 -21.96 -4.75
N PHE A 703 9.01 -21.53 -3.48
CA PHE A 703 10.22 -21.19 -2.71
C PHE A 703 11.23 -22.34 -2.66
N LEU A 704 10.77 -23.56 -2.37
CA LEU A 704 11.63 -24.76 -2.27
C LEU A 704 12.37 -25.05 -3.58
N THR A 705 11.71 -24.80 -4.71
CA THR A 705 12.29 -25.04 -6.04
C THR A 705 13.11 -23.87 -6.55
N ASP A 706 12.73 -22.63 -6.22
CA ASP A 706 13.33 -21.43 -6.78
C ASP A 706 14.54 -20.94 -5.99
N HIS A 707 14.60 -21.23 -4.68
CA HIS A 707 15.73 -20.84 -3.85
C HIS A 707 17.00 -21.60 -4.23
N GLU A 708 18.04 -20.86 -4.62
CA GLU A 708 19.37 -21.40 -4.90
C GLU A 708 20.33 -21.09 -3.74
N CYS A 709 20.82 -22.14 -3.08
CA CYS A 709 21.78 -21.98 -1.98
C CYS A 709 23.06 -21.29 -2.45
N ASN A 710 23.33 -20.10 -1.91
CA ASN A 710 24.52 -19.31 -2.21
C ASN A 710 25.65 -19.54 -1.19
N LYS A 711 26.71 -18.73 -1.26
CA LYS A 711 27.89 -18.85 -0.38
C LYS A 711 27.57 -18.74 1.11
N PHE A 712 26.57 -17.94 1.50
CA PHE A 712 26.14 -17.80 2.89
C PHE A 712 25.47 -19.10 3.35
N CYS A 713 24.50 -19.62 2.59
CA CYS A 713 23.82 -20.89 2.90
C CYS A 713 24.82 -22.04 3.08
N LYS A 714 25.83 -22.11 2.19
CA LYS A 714 26.88 -23.13 2.23
C LYS A 714 27.81 -22.98 3.43
N PHE A 715 28.23 -21.75 3.75
CA PHE A 715 29.09 -21.48 4.89
C PHE A 715 28.42 -21.88 6.21
N TYR A 716 27.15 -21.48 6.40
CA TYR A 716 26.35 -21.80 7.57
C TYR A 716 25.72 -23.20 7.54
N ARG A 717 26.09 -24.04 6.55
CA ARG A 717 25.68 -25.45 6.43
C ARG A 717 24.16 -25.66 6.49
N LEU A 718 23.39 -24.74 5.91
CA LEU A 718 21.95 -24.92 5.79
C LEU A 718 21.64 -26.15 4.94
N PRO A 719 20.63 -26.96 5.31
CA PRO A 719 20.22 -28.08 4.49
C PRO A 719 19.72 -27.59 3.13
N PRO A 720 20.06 -28.24 2.01
CA PRO A 720 19.51 -27.86 0.72
C PRO A 720 17.99 -28.02 0.70
N LEU A 721 17.26 -27.02 0.20
CA LEU A 721 15.79 -27.06 0.08
C LEU A 721 15.31 -27.98 -1.04
N GLN A 722 16.09 -28.11 -2.11
CA GLN A 722 15.79 -29.05 -3.19
C GLN A 722 16.18 -30.47 -2.74
N PRO A 723 15.28 -31.47 -2.89
CA PRO A 723 15.68 -32.85 -2.68
C PRO A 723 16.80 -33.20 -3.67
N PRO A 724 17.83 -33.97 -3.25
CA PRO A 724 18.85 -34.43 -4.17
C PRO A 724 18.14 -35.14 -5.33
N SER A 725 18.37 -34.67 -6.55
CA SER A 725 17.79 -35.21 -7.77
C SER A 725 18.11 -36.72 -7.83
N HIS A 726 17.12 -37.55 -7.50
CA HIS A 726 17.17 -39.02 -7.58
C HIS A 726 18.48 -39.68 -7.10
N ASP A 727 18.59 -39.95 -5.79
CA ASP A 727 18.94 -41.33 -5.41
C ASP A 727 18.57 -41.73 -3.96
N HIS A 728 18.69 -40.89 -2.93
CA HIS A 728 18.35 -41.31 -1.55
C HIS A 728 17.48 -40.27 -0.81
N GLY A 729 16.36 -40.75 -0.26
CA GLY A 729 15.28 -39.93 0.30
C GLY A 729 15.73 -39.01 1.44
N SER A 730 15.61 -37.70 1.22
CA SER A 730 15.83 -36.68 2.26
C SER A 730 14.64 -36.59 3.23
N SER A 731 14.96 -36.51 4.52
CA SER A 731 14.04 -36.55 5.68
C SER A 731 13.18 -35.29 5.86
N ILE A 732 13.64 -34.13 5.38
CA ILE A 732 13.03 -32.82 5.72
C ILE A 732 11.64 -32.65 5.08
N VAL A 733 11.48 -33.03 3.80
CA VAL A 733 10.17 -32.94 3.12
C VAL A 733 9.14 -33.88 3.75
N LYS A 734 9.56 -35.06 4.20
CA LYS A 734 8.68 -36.00 4.91
C LYS A 734 8.28 -35.50 6.28
N SER A 735 9.18 -34.83 7.01
CA SER A 735 8.84 -34.22 8.31
C SER A 735 7.81 -33.10 8.16
N LEU A 736 7.94 -32.26 7.12
CA LEU A 736 6.98 -31.18 6.84
C LEU A 736 5.63 -31.69 6.30
N GLN A 737 5.63 -32.78 5.53
CA GLN A 737 4.41 -33.44 5.06
C GLN A 737 3.67 -34.19 6.19
N ASN A 738 4.41 -34.72 7.18
CA ASN A 738 3.86 -35.48 8.30
C ASN A 738 3.57 -34.65 9.56
N ALA A 739 4.00 -33.38 9.62
CA ALA A 739 3.54 -32.42 10.62
C ALA A 739 2.08 -32.04 10.31
N ALA A 740 1.16 -32.98 10.54
CA ALA A 740 -0.23 -32.65 10.77
C ALA A 740 -0.27 -31.88 12.10
N LEU A 741 -0.84 -30.67 12.07
CA LEU A 741 -1.25 -30.02 13.31
C LEU A 741 -2.21 -30.97 14.01
N PRO A 742 -2.08 -31.19 15.34
CA PRO A 742 -3.02 -32.02 16.07
C PRO A 742 -4.44 -31.52 15.82
N ASP A 743 -5.36 -32.45 15.57
CA ASP A 743 -6.76 -32.16 15.36
C ASP A 743 -7.29 -31.43 16.61
N PRO A 744 -7.81 -30.19 16.51
CA PRO A 744 -8.24 -29.43 17.68
C PRO A 744 -9.38 -30.09 18.47
N ASP A 745 -9.98 -31.17 17.94
CA ASP A 745 -11.06 -31.93 18.56
C ASP A 745 -10.59 -33.25 19.23
N ASP A 746 -9.30 -33.59 19.20
CA ASP A 746 -8.77 -34.81 19.84
C ASP A 746 -8.29 -34.54 21.28
N ASP A 747 -9.25 -34.41 22.19
CA ASP A 747 -9.09 -34.15 23.63
C ASP A 747 -8.69 -35.43 24.42
N SER A 748 -8.24 -36.50 23.75
CA SER A 748 -8.19 -37.84 24.35
C SER A 748 -6.93 -38.20 25.14
N ASP A 749 -5.88 -37.37 25.17
CA ASP A 749 -4.63 -37.70 25.87
C ASP A 749 -4.01 -36.48 26.60
N LEU A 750 -4.53 -36.14 27.78
CA LEU A 750 -3.78 -35.40 28.80
C LEU A 750 -3.64 -36.27 30.06
N PRO A 751 -2.41 -36.62 30.49
CA PRO A 751 -2.21 -37.38 31.71
C PRO A 751 -2.47 -36.52 32.95
N ASP A 752 -3.39 -36.99 33.80
CA ASP A 752 -3.65 -36.52 35.17
C ASP A 752 -2.43 -36.75 36.07
N SER A 753 -1.38 -35.95 35.93
CA SER A 753 -0.43 -35.69 37.01
C SER A 753 0.54 -34.60 36.62
N ILE A 754 0.43 -33.43 37.24
CA ILE A 754 1.49 -32.73 37.99
C ILE A 754 0.97 -31.30 38.26
N LEU A 755 0.54 -31.07 39.50
CA LEU A 755 0.58 -29.76 40.15
C LEU A 755 1.60 -29.86 41.29
N PRO A 756 2.34 -28.77 41.55
CA PRO A 756 2.08 -27.99 42.76
C PRO A 756 1.33 -26.69 42.47
#